data_AF-A0A952WX49-F1
#
_entry.id   AF-A0A952WX49-F1
#
_cell.length_a   1.000
_cell.length_b   1.000
_cell.length_c   1.000
_cell.angle_alpha   90.00
_cell.angle_beta   90.00
_cell.angle_gamma   90.00
#
_symmetry.space_group_name_H-M   'P 1'
#
loop_
_entity.id
_entity.type
_entity.pdbx_description
1 polymer ?
#
loop_
_entity_poly.entity_id
_entity_poly.type
_entity_poly.pdbx_seq_one_letter_code
_entity_poly.pdbx_strand_id
1 'polypeptide(L)'
;MTTRSCNRVWATLVACGTIGLLTAAAGAQQASPVDQKYGNRTGKEATKTDPHGNGQGPSTGNVPASRAEALGLVYQNHNQMPAAGGGGIVRGPSAAADDCTSAPVVNEGFHAFDTTGFNVDGPGHGSCPGNGSSNGWWIYQATQTGNATVTTCGLAGFDTVLATFTGSCGAATPLVCNDDACGLQSSVTFPVTNGSQYLVRISGFGSATGAGSISISVASADCVPCVGATVVENEPECGHEGGSAFDTVNGGCNSPSPVFTSLTLGDTVCGTTQVVAGTSRDTDWFEFTLLSPHQVTWSVTAEFELVIGFINSPCPQSAFVSFTTAPGCTQANLTQTLAAGTYYVFVASSTFANPVACGGPGNRYLGTLTGTPVVLPPGDFCNTAHVVNEGTHNYDTTIMTVGGGPTSTCAGNGSNAEWFEYQATQTGLATVTTCGLAFWDTALAAYASCSGPQLACNDDACGLQSTIQFGVTSGSSYWIRISGFGAATGSGSLEISVAPPRNDDECNSAGVPALSENTFYFGDTFGATTSPTGLIDGQCGTFTGSAGGSDVWATFTPASTSQYEISLCGSAYDTVLAVFSGCPADAFANLEGCNDDFCGLQSQLTLVLNGGTTYYIRIAGYAAAQGSWQLVINNIGAPAGRCCTGNTCTVVDEVTCLNGGGVWGGPGTDCQGAAPAYTASSQPNLFINSFHQDTITIVGGQTITDLDVGIMMPHAWQGDVIVTLTSPMGTTVTLIDEPGNPPFTFGFDTDNFGDQGSGTPFILDDQAPNSQTYDSPQVAAGINNVSGRWLPDLGPLSAFNGENSAGTWTLTVIDVFSGADDGTLVEWGLWVNPTFGAACGSTCPADWDGNNTVEVNDIFAFLTAWFANVPAAVNFGGTPGVPAIFAFLTVWFAHGVGPC
;
A
#
# COMPACT_ATOMS: atom_id res chain seq x y z
N MET A 1 -8.59 35.04 33.86
CA MET A 1 -9.10 36.36 34.28
C MET A 1 -8.29 37.40 33.52
N THR A 2 -8.79 38.48 32.90
CA THR A 2 -10.12 39.17 32.87
C THR A 2 -10.44 39.54 31.40
N THR A 3 -11.59 39.29 30.78
CA THR A 3 -12.98 39.81 30.92
C THR A 3 -13.25 41.27 30.54
N ARG A 4 -13.64 41.52 29.25
CA ARG A 4 -14.68 42.46 28.73
C ARG A 4 -14.54 42.62 27.19
N SER A 5 -15.58 42.91 26.38
CA SER A 5 -17.04 42.70 26.52
C SER A 5 -17.79 43.01 25.20
N CYS A 6 -18.75 42.14 24.83
CA CYS A 6 -19.94 42.32 23.98
C CYS A 6 -20.06 43.46 22.94
N ASN A 7 -20.64 43.13 21.77
CA ASN A 7 -21.70 43.97 21.20
C ASN A 7 -22.83 43.16 20.49
N ARG A 8 -23.98 43.81 20.22
CA ARG A 8 -25.27 43.19 19.87
C ARG A 8 -26.17 44.17 19.08
N VAL A 9 -27.17 43.75 18.28
CA VAL A 9 -27.55 42.42 17.71
C VAL A 9 -28.60 42.66 16.60
N TRP A 10 -28.76 41.75 15.64
CA TRP A 10 -29.98 41.62 14.82
C TRP A 10 -30.38 40.15 14.64
N ALA A 11 -31.68 39.89 14.52
CA ALA A 11 -32.25 38.56 14.37
C ALA A 11 -33.51 38.61 13.48
N THR A 12 -33.81 37.51 12.80
CA THR A 12 -35.12 37.23 12.17
C THR A 12 -35.47 35.75 12.45
N LEU A 13 -36.75 35.39 12.44
CA LEU A 13 -37.30 34.17 13.03
C LEU A 13 -37.96 33.23 11.99
N VAL A 14 -38.60 32.14 12.48
CA VAL A 14 -39.49 31.18 11.79
C VAL A 14 -38.76 30.03 11.07
N ALA A 15 -39.07 28.74 11.26
CA ALA A 15 -39.83 28.02 12.31
C ALA A 15 -39.42 26.52 12.28
N CYS A 16 -39.07 25.90 13.40
CA CYS A 16 -39.93 25.13 14.31
C CYS A 16 -40.42 23.76 13.76
N GLY A 17 -39.88 22.68 14.34
CA GLY A 17 -40.33 21.29 14.15
C GLY A 17 -39.61 20.35 15.13
N THR A 18 -40.33 19.72 16.04
CA THR A 18 -39.79 18.84 17.10
C THR A 18 -40.76 17.70 17.43
N ILE A 19 -40.30 16.75 18.27
CA ILE A 19 -40.91 15.47 18.71
C ILE A 19 -40.35 14.27 17.91
N GLY A 20 -39.75 13.26 18.55
CA GLY A 20 -39.52 13.10 19.99
C GLY A 20 -38.53 11.98 20.36
N LEU A 21 -38.15 11.91 21.64
CA LEU A 21 -37.19 10.93 22.15
C LEU A 21 -37.82 9.53 22.34
N LEU A 22 -36.97 8.50 22.26
CA LEU A 22 -37.04 7.35 23.16
C LEU A 22 -35.63 6.88 23.54
N THR A 23 -35.45 6.55 24.83
CA THR A 23 -34.26 5.93 25.44
C THR A 23 -34.28 4.41 25.21
N ALA A 24 -33.30 3.54 25.54
CA ALA A 24 -32.07 3.55 26.34
C ALA A 24 -31.26 2.25 25.99
N ALA A 25 -30.04 1.95 26.46
CA ALA A 25 -28.88 2.69 27.00
C ALA A 25 -27.74 1.66 27.31
N ALA A 26 -26.55 2.12 27.70
CA ALA A 26 -25.33 1.32 28.00
C ALA A 26 -24.67 0.64 26.77
N GLY A 27 -23.37 0.30 26.80
CA GLY A 27 -22.33 0.59 27.80
C GLY A 27 -21.00 -0.07 27.40
N ALA A 28 -19.88 0.65 27.55
CA ALA A 28 -18.57 0.18 27.11
C ALA A 28 -17.84 -0.66 28.17
N GLN A 29 -16.89 -1.51 27.74
CA GLN A 29 -15.55 -1.55 28.32
C GLN A 29 -14.52 -2.29 27.44
N GLN A 30 -13.25 -1.89 27.58
CA GLN A 30 -12.07 -2.49 26.94
C GLN A 30 -11.45 -3.57 27.86
N ALA A 31 -10.71 -4.53 27.30
CA ALA A 31 -9.60 -5.21 28.00
C ALA A 31 -8.62 -5.91 27.04
N SER A 32 -7.33 -5.76 27.31
CA SER A 32 -6.14 -6.45 26.74
C SER A 32 -4.91 -6.00 27.58
N PRO A 33 -3.71 -6.62 27.55
CA PRO A 33 -3.30 -7.94 27.07
C PRO A 33 -2.72 -8.82 28.22
N VAL A 34 -1.98 -9.90 27.91
CA VAL A 34 -0.58 -10.20 28.37
C VAL A 34 -0.20 -11.69 28.13
N ASP A 35 1.08 -11.91 27.83
CA ASP A 35 1.72 -13.13 27.33
C ASP A 35 2.20 -14.17 28.37
N GLN A 36 2.80 -15.27 27.83
CA GLN A 36 3.88 -16.13 28.37
C GLN A 36 3.53 -17.50 29.01
N LYS A 37 4.32 -18.59 28.86
CA LYS A 37 5.33 -19.03 27.83
C LYS A 37 5.74 -20.50 28.11
N TYR A 38 6.22 -21.25 27.09
CA TYR A 38 6.78 -22.63 27.16
C TYR A 38 5.81 -23.78 27.57
N GLY A 39 6.01 -25.06 27.17
CA GLY A 39 6.92 -25.62 26.15
C GLY A 39 7.05 -27.16 26.16
N ASN A 40 7.47 -27.74 25.02
CA ASN A 40 7.99 -29.12 24.78
C ASN A 40 7.07 -30.39 24.76
N ARG A 41 6.87 -30.90 23.53
CA ARG A 41 7.21 -32.25 22.99
C ARG A 41 6.52 -33.56 23.46
N THR A 42 6.23 -34.40 22.45
CA THR A 42 6.10 -35.90 22.44
C THR A 42 5.01 -36.55 23.30
N GLY A 43 4.34 -37.66 22.92
CA GLY A 43 4.39 -38.43 21.67
C GLY A 43 4.02 -39.92 21.88
N LYS A 44 2.93 -40.39 21.25
CA LYS A 44 2.51 -41.80 20.99
C LYS A 44 2.01 -42.76 22.11
N GLU A 45 0.91 -43.43 21.75
CA GLU A 45 0.54 -44.86 21.93
C GLU A 45 0.06 -45.49 23.28
N ALA A 46 -1.19 -45.99 23.21
CA ALA A 46 -1.75 -47.19 23.88
C ALA A 46 -1.94 -47.16 25.43
N THR A 47 -2.69 -48.07 26.09
CA THR A 47 -3.36 -49.35 25.71
C THR A 47 -4.81 -49.47 26.24
N LYS A 48 -5.53 -50.48 25.71
CA LYS A 48 -6.89 -50.92 26.03
C LYS A 48 -7.00 -51.72 27.36
N THR A 49 -8.16 -51.66 28.03
CA THR A 49 -8.63 -52.67 29.00
C THR A 49 -10.05 -53.17 28.68
N ASP A 50 -10.34 -54.40 29.10
CA ASP A 50 -11.62 -55.13 29.09
C ASP A 50 -11.58 -56.08 30.31
N PRO A 51 -12.72 -56.55 30.87
CA PRO A 51 -12.96 -58.00 30.75
C PRO A 51 -14.45 -58.45 30.72
N HIS A 52 -14.78 -59.34 29.77
CA HIS A 52 -15.64 -60.55 29.85
C HIS A 52 -17.04 -60.48 30.53
N GLY A 53 -18.11 -61.15 30.06
CA GLY A 53 -18.31 -62.27 29.11
C GLY A 53 -19.47 -63.17 29.64
N ASN A 54 -19.95 -64.26 29.04
CA ASN A 54 -19.84 -64.91 27.72
C ASN A 54 -20.88 -66.08 27.69
N GLY A 55 -21.60 -66.37 26.59
CA GLY A 55 -22.63 -67.44 26.61
C GLY A 55 -23.38 -67.81 25.31
N GLN A 56 -22.71 -68.52 24.39
CA GLN A 56 -23.18 -69.60 23.45
C GLN A 56 -24.58 -69.51 22.77
N GLY A 57 -24.80 -69.80 21.47
CA GLY A 57 -24.08 -70.57 20.43
C GLY A 57 -25.04 -71.60 19.78
N PRO A 58 -24.71 -72.37 18.71
CA PRO A 58 -23.56 -72.38 17.79
C PRO A 58 -23.96 -72.01 16.32
N SER A 59 -23.34 -72.58 15.27
CA SER A 59 -22.32 -71.87 14.48
C SER A 59 -21.72 -72.71 13.31
N THR A 60 -22.21 -72.55 12.07
CA THR A 60 -21.56 -72.99 10.81
C THR A 60 -21.63 -71.82 9.80
N GLY A 61 -20.67 -71.51 8.90
CA GLY A 61 -19.44 -72.17 8.42
C GLY A 61 -19.59 -72.51 6.91
N ASN A 62 -18.75 -72.09 5.94
CA ASN A 62 -17.47 -71.33 5.97
C ASN A 62 -17.21 -70.56 4.62
N VAL A 63 -16.18 -69.70 4.63
CA VAL A 63 -15.53 -68.91 3.52
C VAL A 63 -14.65 -69.78 2.56
N PRO A 64 -13.88 -69.30 1.52
CA PRO A 64 -13.68 -67.93 0.94
C PRO A 64 -13.60 -67.79 -0.63
N ALA A 65 -13.56 -66.53 -1.13
CA ALA A 65 -12.83 -65.91 -2.29
C ALA A 65 -12.68 -66.65 -3.67
N SER A 66 -12.69 -65.99 -4.85
CA SER A 66 -11.97 -64.75 -5.24
C SER A 66 -12.28 -64.24 -6.68
N ARG A 67 -12.05 -62.93 -6.92
CA ARG A 67 -11.71 -62.15 -8.17
C ARG A 67 -12.39 -62.38 -9.56
N ALA A 68 -12.45 -61.23 -10.27
CA ALA A 68 -12.38 -61.01 -11.74
C ALA A 68 -13.69 -60.76 -12.55
N GLU A 69 -13.83 -59.49 -12.99
CA GLU A 69 -14.18 -58.98 -14.33
C GLU A 69 -14.96 -59.86 -15.34
N ALA A 70 -16.07 -59.34 -15.88
CA ALA A 70 -16.14 -58.92 -17.31
C ALA A 70 -17.50 -58.29 -17.72
N LEU A 71 -17.39 -57.41 -18.73
CA LEU A 71 -18.38 -56.67 -19.52
C LEU A 71 -19.55 -57.49 -20.11
N GLY A 72 -20.67 -56.83 -20.48
CA GLY A 72 -21.70 -57.51 -21.30
C GLY A 72 -23.05 -56.81 -21.58
N LEU A 73 -23.10 -55.52 -21.91
CA LEU A 73 -24.34 -54.93 -22.48
C LEU A 73 -24.45 -55.25 -23.98
N VAL A 74 -25.54 -55.93 -24.38
CA VAL A 74 -25.91 -56.14 -25.79
C VAL A 74 -27.39 -55.80 -25.95
N TYR A 75 -27.68 -54.84 -26.84
CA TYR A 75 -29.04 -54.51 -27.28
C TYR A 75 -29.70 -55.72 -27.96
N GLN A 76 -30.95 -56.03 -27.60
CA GLN A 76 -31.87 -56.70 -28.52
C GLN A 76 -33.24 -56.01 -28.53
N ASN A 77 -33.65 -55.58 -29.72
CA ASN A 77 -35.01 -55.17 -30.00
C ASN A 77 -35.94 -56.38 -29.86
N HIS A 78 -37.06 -56.23 -29.16
CA HIS A 78 -38.19 -57.15 -29.30
C HIS A 78 -39.53 -56.42 -29.40
N ASN A 79 -39.78 -55.88 -30.59
CA ASN A 79 -41.09 -55.40 -31.01
C ASN A 79 -42.02 -56.61 -31.29
N GLN A 80 -42.80 -57.04 -30.29
CA GLN A 80 -44.01 -57.87 -30.49
C GLN A 80 -45.07 -57.61 -29.40
N MET A 81 -46.32 -57.46 -29.82
CA MET A 81 -47.48 -57.55 -28.92
C MET A 81 -47.89 -59.03 -28.71
N PRO A 82 -48.27 -59.45 -27.49
CA PRO A 82 -49.08 -60.64 -27.29
C PRO A 82 -50.57 -60.31 -27.52
N ALA A 83 -51.25 -61.09 -28.37
CA ALA A 83 -52.70 -61.00 -28.54
C ALA A 83 -53.46 -61.66 -27.37
N ALA A 84 -54.77 -61.42 -27.29
CA ALA A 84 -55.62 -61.90 -26.21
C ALA A 84 -55.66 -63.44 -26.08
N GLY A 85 -55.45 -63.94 -24.86
CA GLY A 85 -55.69 -65.31 -24.44
C GLY A 85 -56.05 -65.33 -22.95
N GLY A 86 -57.29 -65.68 -22.62
CA GLY A 86 -57.84 -65.53 -21.26
C GLY A 86 -57.57 -66.73 -20.35
N GLY A 87 -57.59 -66.50 -19.02
CA GLY A 87 -57.59 -67.60 -18.04
C GLY A 87 -56.90 -67.37 -16.69
N GLY A 88 -56.96 -66.17 -16.10
CA GLY A 88 -56.38 -65.94 -14.77
C GLY A 88 -56.88 -64.66 -14.10
N ILE A 89 -57.77 -64.78 -13.10
CA ILE A 89 -58.26 -63.63 -12.33
C ILE A 89 -57.24 -63.27 -11.24
N VAL A 90 -56.36 -62.33 -11.55
CA VAL A 90 -55.69 -61.52 -10.52
C VAL A 90 -56.72 -60.52 -9.97
N ARG A 91 -56.77 -60.33 -8.65
CA ARG A 91 -57.66 -59.35 -8.01
C ARG A 91 -56.94 -58.03 -7.77
N GLY A 92 -57.56 -56.92 -8.18
CA GLY A 92 -57.16 -55.54 -7.88
C GLY A 92 -56.24 -54.89 -8.92
N PRO A 93 -56.03 -53.56 -8.86
CA PRO A 93 -56.59 -52.60 -7.90
C PRO A 93 -58.01 -52.14 -8.36
N SER A 94 -58.76 -51.24 -7.70
CA SER A 94 -58.48 -49.80 -7.61
C SER A 94 -59.15 -49.04 -6.44
N ALA A 95 -59.62 -49.70 -5.38
CA ALA A 95 -60.30 -49.05 -4.23
C ALA A 95 -59.44 -48.00 -3.47
N ALA A 96 -58.14 -47.86 -3.76
CA ALA A 96 -57.31 -46.77 -3.26
C ALA A 96 -57.46 -45.46 -4.08
N ALA A 97 -57.90 -45.56 -5.33
CA ALA A 97 -58.15 -44.44 -6.24
C ALA A 97 -59.64 -44.03 -6.28
N ASP A 98 -60.42 -44.44 -5.27
CA ASP A 98 -61.84 -44.13 -5.11
C ASP A 98 -61.98 -42.70 -4.52
N ASP A 99 -61.53 -42.49 -3.28
CA ASP A 99 -61.64 -41.20 -2.58
C ASP A 99 -60.50 -40.22 -2.95
N CYS A 100 -60.85 -39.05 -3.47
CA CYS A 100 -59.96 -37.95 -3.85
C CYS A 100 -58.96 -37.52 -2.76
N THR A 101 -59.35 -37.57 -1.49
CA THR A 101 -58.47 -37.18 -0.36
C THR A 101 -57.35 -38.18 -0.05
N SER A 102 -57.41 -39.39 -0.61
CA SER A 102 -56.40 -40.46 -0.43
C SER A 102 -55.86 -41.01 -1.75
N ALA A 103 -56.09 -40.28 -2.85
CA ALA A 103 -55.65 -40.62 -4.19
C ALA A 103 -54.16 -41.03 -4.24
N PRO A 104 -53.79 -42.19 -4.82
CA PRO A 104 -52.43 -42.69 -4.81
C PRO A 104 -51.50 -41.81 -5.65
N VAL A 105 -50.26 -41.65 -5.18
CA VAL A 105 -49.20 -40.99 -5.95
C VAL A 105 -48.71 -41.93 -7.05
N VAL A 106 -48.64 -41.42 -8.28
CA VAL A 106 -48.17 -42.17 -9.46
C VAL A 106 -47.29 -41.30 -10.35
N ASN A 107 -46.45 -41.95 -11.16
CA ASN A 107 -45.65 -41.32 -12.22
C ASN A 107 -46.20 -41.72 -13.60
N GLU A 108 -45.43 -41.46 -14.65
CA GLU A 108 -45.72 -41.88 -16.03
C GLU A 108 -45.84 -43.41 -16.14
N GLY A 109 -46.72 -43.90 -17.01
CA GLY A 109 -47.03 -45.32 -17.17
C GLY A 109 -48.50 -45.62 -17.43
N PHE A 110 -48.94 -46.83 -17.12
CA PHE A 110 -50.31 -47.30 -17.27
C PHE A 110 -50.91 -47.66 -15.90
N HIS A 111 -52.06 -47.05 -15.55
CA HIS A 111 -52.70 -47.21 -14.25
C HIS A 111 -54.14 -47.72 -14.41
N ALA A 112 -54.38 -48.96 -14.00
CA ALA A 112 -55.68 -49.63 -14.12
C ALA A 112 -56.71 -49.14 -13.10
N PHE A 113 -57.97 -49.09 -13.51
CA PHE A 113 -59.10 -48.63 -12.70
C PHE A 113 -60.40 -49.38 -13.03
N ASP A 114 -61.38 -49.31 -12.13
CA ASP A 114 -62.78 -49.69 -12.37
C ASP A 114 -63.74 -48.76 -11.62
N THR A 115 -64.52 -47.97 -12.35
CA THR A 115 -65.44 -46.97 -11.78
C THR A 115 -66.80 -47.53 -11.37
N THR A 116 -67.08 -48.82 -11.58
CA THR A 116 -68.42 -49.43 -11.36
C THR A 116 -68.88 -49.46 -9.90
N GLY A 117 -67.98 -49.23 -8.94
CA GLY A 117 -68.28 -49.16 -7.50
C GLY A 117 -67.82 -47.89 -6.80
N PHE A 118 -67.28 -46.91 -7.53
CA PHE A 118 -66.68 -45.71 -6.95
C PHE A 118 -67.70 -44.66 -6.49
N ASN A 119 -67.27 -43.86 -5.51
CA ASN A 119 -67.96 -42.70 -4.97
C ASN A 119 -68.07 -41.56 -6.00
N VAL A 120 -68.80 -40.51 -5.61
CA VAL A 120 -68.85 -39.22 -6.33
C VAL A 120 -68.29 -38.16 -5.41
N ASP A 121 -66.98 -37.92 -5.46
CA ASP A 121 -66.28 -37.01 -4.56
C ASP A 121 -65.36 -36.01 -5.31
N GLY A 122 -64.58 -35.25 -4.54
CA GLY A 122 -63.54 -34.36 -5.04
C GLY A 122 -64.01 -33.10 -5.78
N PRO A 123 -63.06 -32.31 -6.33
CA PRO A 123 -63.34 -31.06 -7.01
C PRO A 123 -64.02 -31.27 -8.38
N GLY A 124 -65.00 -30.42 -8.67
CA GLY A 124 -65.63 -30.33 -9.98
C GLY A 124 -64.79 -29.54 -10.97
N HIS A 125 -64.64 -30.03 -12.20
CA HIS A 125 -64.06 -29.27 -13.31
C HIS A 125 -65.20 -28.57 -14.05
N GLY A 126 -65.37 -27.25 -13.81
CA GLY A 126 -66.58 -26.52 -14.19
C GLY A 126 -66.91 -26.46 -15.69
N SER A 127 -65.96 -26.84 -16.55
CA SER A 127 -66.10 -26.81 -18.01
C SER A 127 -66.42 -28.16 -18.65
N CYS A 128 -66.45 -29.27 -17.88
CA CYS A 128 -66.70 -30.61 -18.41
C CYS A 128 -67.84 -31.36 -17.67
N PRO A 129 -68.43 -32.38 -18.31
CA PRO A 129 -69.35 -33.32 -17.66
C PRO A 129 -68.61 -34.24 -16.65
N GLY A 130 -69.32 -35.25 -16.13
CA GLY A 130 -68.76 -36.22 -15.17
C GLY A 130 -68.68 -35.75 -13.71
N ASN A 131 -68.92 -34.46 -13.41
CA ASN A 131 -68.87 -33.90 -12.04
C ASN A 131 -69.92 -34.46 -11.06
N GLY A 132 -70.87 -35.28 -11.53
CA GLY A 132 -71.90 -35.95 -10.72
C GLY A 132 -71.92 -37.47 -10.91
N SER A 133 -70.84 -38.02 -11.47
CA SER A 133 -70.72 -39.42 -11.91
C SER A 133 -69.64 -40.13 -11.10
N SER A 134 -69.75 -41.45 -10.92
CA SER A 134 -68.74 -42.24 -10.19
C SER A 134 -67.36 -42.01 -10.80
N ASN A 135 -66.42 -41.61 -9.95
CA ASN A 135 -65.15 -41.04 -10.38
C ASN A 135 -63.99 -41.54 -9.50
N GLY A 136 -62.77 -41.42 -10.01
CA GLY A 136 -61.57 -41.88 -9.32
C GLY A 136 -60.36 -41.02 -9.64
N TRP A 137 -59.35 -41.11 -8.77
CA TRP A 137 -58.34 -40.08 -8.60
C TRP A 137 -56.92 -40.61 -8.47
N TRP A 138 -55.97 -39.83 -8.98
CA TRP A 138 -54.53 -40.00 -8.76
C TRP A 138 -53.86 -38.66 -8.44
N ILE A 139 -52.80 -38.71 -7.62
CA ILE A 139 -51.82 -37.63 -7.52
C ILE A 139 -50.70 -37.97 -8.50
N TYR A 140 -50.76 -37.42 -9.70
CA TYR A 140 -49.68 -37.57 -10.67
C TYR A 140 -48.51 -36.67 -10.30
N GLN A 141 -47.34 -37.27 -10.04
CA GLN A 141 -46.07 -36.57 -9.83
C GLN A 141 -45.20 -36.71 -11.08
N ALA A 142 -44.93 -35.59 -11.74
CA ALA A 142 -44.15 -35.59 -12.98
C ALA A 142 -42.67 -35.88 -12.71
N THR A 143 -42.05 -36.77 -13.50
CA THR A 143 -40.60 -37.08 -13.40
C THR A 143 -39.72 -36.20 -14.26
N GLN A 144 -40.32 -35.35 -15.09
CA GLN A 144 -39.65 -34.39 -15.96
C GLN A 144 -40.54 -33.16 -16.23
N THR A 145 -39.93 -32.04 -16.61
CA THR A 145 -40.67 -30.86 -17.09
C THR A 145 -41.12 -31.11 -18.53
N GLY A 146 -42.36 -30.76 -18.86
CA GLY A 146 -42.90 -30.97 -20.20
C GLY A 146 -44.40 -30.78 -20.34
N ASN A 147 -44.98 -31.37 -21.39
CA ASN A 147 -46.42 -31.49 -21.57
C ASN A 147 -46.84 -32.92 -21.23
N ALA A 148 -47.48 -33.09 -20.07
CA ALA A 148 -48.09 -34.34 -19.68
C ALA A 148 -49.35 -34.59 -20.50
N THR A 149 -49.48 -35.78 -21.07
CA THR A 149 -50.69 -36.27 -21.73
C THR A 149 -51.25 -37.45 -20.94
N VAL A 150 -52.51 -37.31 -20.52
CA VAL A 150 -53.30 -38.40 -19.92
C VAL A 150 -54.32 -38.86 -20.95
N THR A 151 -54.51 -40.17 -21.11
CA THR A 151 -55.42 -40.72 -22.11
C THR A 151 -56.07 -42.04 -21.69
N THR A 152 -57.31 -42.24 -22.16
CA THR A 152 -58.04 -43.52 -22.10
C THR A 152 -58.26 -44.14 -23.48
N CYS A 153 -57.77 -43.50 -24.56
CA CYS A 153 -58.00 -43.91 -25.95
C CYS A 153 -57.55 -45.34 -26.23
N GLY A 154 -58.50 -46.24 -26.52
CA GLY A 154 -58.23 -47.67 -26.72
C GLY A 154 -57.90 -48.46 -25.44
N LEU A 155 -58.04 -47.84 -24.26
CA LEU A 155 -57.70 -48.39 -22.95
C LEU A 155 -58.92 -48.53 -22.01
N ALA A 156 -60.08 -48.01 -22.40
CA ALA A 156 -61.34 -48.13 -21.67
C ALA A 156 -62.48 -48.61 -22.59
N GLY A 157 -63.43 -49.37 -22.05
CA GLY A 157 -64.56 -49.96 -22.79
C GLY A 157 -65.89 -49.22 -22.66
N PHE A 158 -65.88 -48.01 -22.09
CA PHE A 158 -67.06 -47.19 -21.81
C PHE A 158 -66.76 -45.72 -22.08
N ASP A 159 -67.80 -44.90 -21.99
CA ASP A 159 -67.82 -43.45 -22.24
C ASP A 159 -67.12 -42.69 -21.08
N THR A 160 -65.89 -42.21 -21.29
CA THR A 160 -65.02 -41.62 -20.24
C THR A 160 -64.98 -40.08 -20.26
N VAL A 161 -64.67 -39.49 -19.10
CA VAL A 161 -64.31 -38.06 -18.95
C VAL A 161 -63.02 -37.96 -18.13
N LEU A 162 -62.01 -37.26 -18.63
CA LEU A 162 -60.79 -36.90 -17.88
C LEU A 162 -60.81 -35.43 -17.46
N ALA A 163 -60.31 -35.13 -16.26
CA ALA A 163 -60.12 -33.77 -15.76
C ALA A 163 -58.86 -33.68 -14.88
N THR A 164 -58.14 -32.56 -14.95
CA THR A 164 -56.90 -32.35 -14.18
C THR A 164 -56.89 -31.01 -13.43
N PHE A 165 -56.12 -30.95 -12.35
CA PHE A 165 -56.10 -29.83 -11.41
C PHE A 165 -54.71 -29.64 -10.77
N THR A 166 -54.40 -28.43 -10.31
CA THR A 166 -53.33 -28.17 -9.33
C THR A 166 -53.89 -28.08 -7.91
N GLY A 167 -53.03 -28.21 -6.90
CA GLY A 167 -53.42 -28.14 -5.49
C GLY A 167 -53.94 -29.46 -4.91
N SER A 168 -54.48 -29.41 -3.69
CA SER A 168 -55.02 -30.57 -2.99
C SER A 168 -56.55 -30.66 -3.14
N CYS A 169 -57.12 -31.84 -2.86
CA CYS A 169 -58.54 -32.14 -3.10
C CYS A 169 -59.53 -31.07 -2.59
N GLY A 170 -59.28 -30.50 -1.40
CA GLY A 170 -60.13 -29.47 -0.79
C GLY A 170 -59.88 -28.02 -1.26
N ALA A 171 -58.90 -27.79 -2.13
CA ALA A 171 -58.46 -26.46 -2.59
C ALA A 171 -57.93 -26.48 -4.04
N ALA A 172 -58.46 -27.38 -4.88
CA ALA A 172 -57.92 -27.64 -6.21
C ALA A 172 -58.33 -26.56 -7.23
N THR A 173 -57.40 -26.21 -8.13
CA THR A 173 -57.66 -25.29 -9.26
C THR A 173 -57.71 -26.09 -10.57
N PRO A 174 -58.84 -26.05 -11.33
CA PRO A 174 -58.96 -26.76 -12.61
C PRO A 174 -57.90 -26.33 -13.64
N LEU A 175 -57.31 -27.30 -14.33
CA LEU A 175 -56.39 -27.09 -15.46
C LEU A 175 -57.10 -27.36 -16.80
N VAL A 176 -57.21 -28.64 -17.18
CA VAL A 176 -57.79 -29.07 -18.47
C VAL A 176 -58.71 -30.26 -18.25
N CYS A 177 -59.65 -30.47 -19.16
CA CYS A 177 -60.57 -31.60 -19.14
C CYS A 177 -61.00 -31.96 -20.56
N ASN A 178 -61.45 -33.19 -20.76
CA ASN A 178 -62.01 -33.64 -22.02
C ASN A 178 -62.96 -34.84 -21.81
N ASP A 179 -63.88 -34.99 -22.76
CA ASP A 179 -64.96 -35.98 -22.81
C ASP A 179 -64.64 -36.93 -24.00
N ASP A 180 -65.14 -36.62 -25.20
CA ASP A 180 -64.80 -37.26 -26.47
C ASP A 180 -63.48 -36.74 -27.08
N ALA A 181 -62.40 -37.52 -27.05
CA ALA A 181 -61.16 -37.25 -27.78
C ALA A 181 -60.94 -38.15 -29.00
N CYS A 182 -61.42 -39.39 -28.94
CA CYS A 182 -61.03 -40.47 -29.85
C CYS A 182 -62.19 -41.46 -30.08
N GLY A 183 -63.39 -40.90 -30.26
CA GLY A 183 -64.65 -41.57 -29.92
C GLY A 183 -64.96 -41.34 -28.44
N LEU A 184 -65.75 -42.26 -27.85
CA LEU A 184 -66.21 -42.26 -26.45
C LEU A 184 -65.08 -42.52 -25.43
N GLN A 185 -63.94 -41.86 -25.58
CA GLN A 185 -62.77 -41.93 -24.71
C GLN A 185 -62.04 -40.59 -24.73
N SER A 186 -61.57 -40.17 -23.56
CA SER A 186 -60.91 -38.88 -23.37
C SER A 186 -59.39 -38.94 -23.49
N SER A 187 -58.82 -37.79 -23.84
CA SER A 187 -57.41 -37.46 -23.67
C SER A 187 -57.24 -35.96 -23.40
N VAL A 188 -56.30 -35.62 -22.52
CA VAL A 188 -55.97 -34.26 -22.10
C VAL A 188 -54.46 -34.06 -22.08
N THR A 189 -53.98 -32.87 -22.47
CA THR A 189 -52.58 -32.50 -22.44
C THR A 189 -52.40 -31.16 -21.71
N PHE A 190 -51.43 -31.05 -20.81
CA PHE A 190 -51.16 -29.85 -20.02
C PHE A 190 -49.68 -29.74 -19.60
N PRO A 191 -49.16 -28.51 -19.38
CA PRO A 191 -47.79 -28.32 -18.93
C PRO A 191 -47.58 -28.79 -17.49
N VAL A 192 -46.44 -29.41 -17.23
CA VAL A 192 -45.99 -29.91 -15.93
C VAL A 192 -44.52 -29.58 -15.68
N THR A 193 -44.16 -29.43 -14.41
CA THR A 193 -42.79 -29.18 -13.94
C THR A 193 -42.28 -30.42 -13.19
N ASN A 194 -41.00 -30.77 -13.37
CA ASN A 194 -40.38 -31.91 -12.68
C ASN A 194 -40.62 -31.85 -11.15
N GLY A 195 -40.94 -32.99 -10.54
CA GLY A 195 -41.21 -33.15 -9.12
C GLY A 195 -42.57 -32.60 -8.65
N SER A 196 -43.26 -31.78 -9.46
CA SER A 196 -44.55 -31.19 -9.10
C SER A 196 -45.70 -32.19 -9.17
N GLN A 197 -46.73 -31.96 -8.35
CA GLN A 197 -47.89 -32.85 -8.20
C GLN A 197 -49.18 -32.22 -8.73
N TYR A 198 -49.95 -33.04 -9.45
CA TYR A 198 -51.18 -32.67 -10.14
C TYR A 198 -52.26 -33.71 -9.82
N LEU A 199 -53.50 -33.28 -9.58
CA LEU A 199 -54.62 -34.21 -9.43
C LEU A 199 -55.17 -34.58 -10.81
N VAL A 200 -55.36 -35.87 -11.04
CA VAL A 200 -55.97 -36.44 -12.24
C VAL A 200 -57.23 -37.17 -11.84
N ARG A 201 -58.39 -36.75 -12.37
CA ARG A 201 -59.68 -37.43 -12.22
C ARG A 201 -60.04 -38.17 -13.49
N ILE A 202 -60.56 -39.39 -13.33
CA ILE A 202 -61.39 -40.07 -14.32
C ILE A 202 -62.83 -40.17 -13.84
N SER A 203 -63.77 -40.01 -14.76
CA SER A 203 -65.23 -40.15 -14.58
C SER A 203 -65.80 -40.82 -15.83
N GLY A 204 -67.10 -41.13 -15.85
CA GLY A 204 -67.81 -41.50 -17.09
C GLY A 204 -68.88 -40.48 -17.46
N PHE A 205 -69.21 -40.39 -18.76
CA PHE A 205 -70.26 -39.48 -19.23
C PHE A 205 -71.63 -39.92 -18.72
N GLY A 206 -72.43 -38.96 -18.22
CA GLY A 206 -73.74 -39.23 -17.64
C GLY A 206 -73.68 -40.22 -16.47
N SER A 207 -74.08 -41.47 -16.71
CA SER A 207 -74.00 -42.59 -15.74
C SER A 207 -73.19 -43.79 -16.27
N ALA A 208 -72.26 -43.56 -17.20
CA ALA A 208 -71.36 -44.60 -17.68
C ALA A 208 -70.31 -44.93 -16.62
N THR A 209 -70.01 -46.22 -16.44
CA THR A 209 -68.97 -46.73 -15.54
C THR A 209 -68.38 -48.01 -16.11
N GLY A 210 -67.11 -48.30 -15.80
CA GLY A 210 -66.46 -49.51 -16.26
C GLY A 210 -65.00 -49.63 -15.84
N ALA A 211 -64.41 -50.78 -16.17
CA ALA A 211 -62.98 -51.02 -16.06
C ALA A 211 -62.19 -50.48 -17.26
N GLY A 212 -60.95 -50.08 -17.01
CA GLY A 212 -60.02 -49.61 -18.03
C GLY A 212 -58.63 -49.32 -17.46
N SER A 213 -57.83 -48.57 -18.22
CA SER A 213 -56.54 -48.03 -17.79
C SER A 213 -56.36 -46.61 -18.29
N ILE A 214 -55.76 -45.74 -17.47
CA ILE A 214 -55.21 -44.47 -17.98
C ILE A 214 -53.75 -44.68 -18.39
N SER A 215 -53.33 -44.07 -19.48
CA SER A 215 -51.91 -43.89 -19.77
C SER A 215 -51.52 -42.45 -19.46
N ILE A 216 -50.43 -42.26 -18.71
CA ILE A 216 -49.80 -40.98 -18.43
C ILE A 216 -48.42 -40.99 -19.08
N SER A 217 -48.10 -39.98 -19.87
CA SER A 217 -46.79 -39.80 -20.51
C SER A 217 -46.44 -38.31 -20.57
N VAL A 218 -45.15 -37.97 -20.56
CA VAL A 218 -44.69 -36.60 -20.77
C VAL A 218 -43.90 -36.54 -22.07
N ALA A 219 -44.28 -35.64 -22.96
CA ALA A 219 -43.34 -35.13 -23.96
C ALA A 219 -42.58 -33.97 -23.31
N SER A 220 -41.24 -33.99 -23.35
CA SER A 220 -40.43 -32.87 -22.87
C SER A 220 -40.88 -31.56 -23.53
N ALA A 221 -40.86 -30.47 -22.77
CA ALA A 221 -41.09 -29.15 -23.34
C ALA A 221 -39.81 -28.76 -24.09
N ASP A 222 -39.77 -29.00 -25.39
CA ASP A 222 -38.74 -28.48 -26.30
C ASP A 222 -38.91 -26.96 -26.46
N CYS A 223 -38.72 -26.25 -25.34
CA CYS A 223 -38.83 -24.81 -25.18
C CYS A 223 -37.51 -24.11 -25.55
N VAL A 224 -36.46 -24.90 -25.81
CA VAL A 224 -35.14 -24.46 -26.26
C VAL A 224 -34.84 -25.11 -27.63
N PRO A 225 -35.51 -24.65 -28.71
CA PRO A 225 -35.18 -25.10 -30.05
C PRO A 225 -33.82 -24.50 -30.45
N CYS A 226 -32.75 -25.27 -30.34
CA CYS A 226 -31.39 -24.94 -30.77
C CYS A 226 -31.21 -24.75 -32.31
N VAL A 227 -32.26 -24.34 -33.00
CA VAL A 227 -32.29 -24.19 -34.45
C VAL A 227 -31.74 -22.82 -34.83
N GLY A 228 -30.54 -22.79 -35.39
CA GLY A 228 -29.91 -21.55 -35.88
C GLY A 228 -28.99 -20.84 -34.88
N ALA A 229 -28.47 -21.56 -33.88
CA ALA A 229 -27.31 -21.09 -33.12
C ALA A 229 -26.13 -20.81 -34.07
N THR A 230 -25.46 -19.66 -33.94
CA THR A 230 -24.25 -19.31 -34.70
C THR A 230 -23.02 -19.99 -34.13
N VAL A 231 -22.99 -20.21 -32.82
CA VAL A 231 -21.97 -20.95 -32.09
C VAL A 231 -22.58 -22.25 -31.58
N VAL A 232 -21.93 -23.36 -31.91
CA VAL A 232 -22.19 -24.67 -31.31
C VAL A 232 -21.10 -24.88 -30.26
N GLU A 233 -21.50 -25.27 -29.06
CA GLU A 233 -20.62 -25.55 -27.92
C GLU A 233 -19.46 -26.51 -28.28
N ASN A 234 -19.69 -27.42 -29.23
CA ASN A 234 -18.74 -28.43 -29.75
C ASN A 234 -18.21 -29.43 -28.72
N GLU A 235 -18.66 -29.33 -27.47
CA GLU A 235 -18.44 -30.32 -26.43
C GLU A 235 -19.27 -31.59 -26.65
N PRO A 236 -18.77 -32.79 -26.28
CA PRO A 236 -19.59 -33.99 -26.16
C PRO A 236 -20.52 -33.89 -24.95
N GLU A 237 -21.83 -33.73 -25.19
CA GLU A 237 -22.90 -33.47 -24.20
C GLU A 237 -22.50 -33.65 -22.72
N CYS A 238 -22.30 -32.52 -22.04
CA CYS A 238 -21.94 -32.39 -20.62
C CYS A 238 -20.50 -32.77 -20.24
N GLY A 239 -19.55 -31.87 -20.48
CA GLY A 239 -18.31 -31.71 -19.70
C GLY A 239 -17.23 -32.79 -19.86
N HIS A 240 -17.51 -33.94 -20.48
CA HIS A 240 -16.76 -35.18 -20.19
C HIS A 240 -16.20 -35.88 -21.44
N GLU A 241 -15.42 -35.13 -22.24
CA GLU A 241 -14.47 -35.63 -23.24
C GLU A 241 -13.76 -36.91 -22.75
N GLY A 242 -14.11 -38.06 -23.35
CA GLY A 242 -13.50 -39.36 -23.05
C GLY A 242 -13.69 -39.90 -21.62
N GLY A 243 -14.56 -39.30 -20.81
CA GLY A 243 -14.73 -39.65 -19.39
C GLY A 243 -13.73 -38.96 -18.46
N SER A 244 -13.35 -37.72 -18.76
CA SER A 244 -12.73 -36.80 -17.79
C SER A 244 -13.65 -36.57 -16.57
N ALA A 245 -13.10 -35.95 -15.52
CA ALA A 245 -13.87 -35.44 -14.37
C ALA A 245 -14.05 -33.90 -14.42
N PHE A 246 -13.69 -33.29 -15.55
CA PHE A 246 -13.63 -31.84 -15.75
C PHE A 246 -13.92 -31.51 -17.21
N ASP A 247 -14.71 -30.46 -17.42
CA ASP A 247 -14.87 -29.74 -18.68
C ASP A 247 -13.51 -29.25 -19.22
N THR A 248 -13.33 -29.37 -20.52
CA THR A 248 -12.09 -28.99 -21.25
C THR A 248 -12.34 -28.05 -22.44
N VAL A 249 -13.57 -27.51 -22.57
CA VAL A 249 -14.02 -26.69 -23.69
C VAL A 249 -14.42 -25.27 -23.22
N ASN A 250 -15.28 -25.17 -22.20
CA ASN A 250 -15.87 -23.91 -21.73
C ASN A 250 -15.99 -23.80 -20.19
N GLY A 251 -15.40 -24.71 -19.43
CA GLY A 251 -15.54 -24.80 -17.95
C GLY A 251 -14.91 -23.66 -17.16
N GLY A 252 -14.19 -22.75 -17.81
CA GLY A 252 -13.62 -21.54 -17.25
C GLY A 252 -12.80 -21.83 -16.00
N CYS A 253 -13.14 -21.15 -14.89
CA CYS A 253 -12.40 -21.28 -13.64
C CYS A 253 -12.65 -22.58 -12.86
N ASN A 254 -13.54 -23.45 -13.35
CA ASN A 254 -13.78 -24.77 -12.74
C ASN A 254 -12.90 -25.87 -13.37
N SER A 255 -12.30 -25.60 -14.52
CA SER A 255 -11.34 -26.50 -15.19
C SER A 255 -9.93 -26.37 -14.59
N PRO A 256 -9.12 -27.46 -14.51
CA PRO A 256 -7.74 -27.41 -14.01
C PRO A 256 -6.77 -26.52 -14.80
N SER A 257 -7.19 -26.06 -15.97
CA SER A 257 -6.59 -24.95 -16.72
C SER A 257 -7.75 -24.18 -17.36
N PRO A 258 -7.83 -22.84 -17.22
CA PRO A 258 -8.99 -22.10 -17.70
C PRO A 258 -9.20 -22.22 -19.21
N VAL A 259 -10.43 -22.56 -19.59
CA VAL A 259 -10.87 -22.75 -20.98
C VAL A 259 -12.19 -22.01 -21.20
N PHE A 260 -12.32 -21.34 -22.35
CA PHE A 260 -13.43 -20.44 -22.66
C PHE A 260 -13.78 -20.56 -24.14
N THR A 261 -15.06 -20.54 -24.48
CA THR A 261 -15.50 -20.41 -25.89
C THR A 261 -15.70 -18.94 -26.25
N SER A 262 -15.13 -18.48 -27.36
CA SER A 262 -15.25 -17.07 -27.78
C SER A 262 -16.63 -16.77 -28.38
N LEU A 263 -17.23 -15.63 -28.00
CA LEU A 263 -18.45 -15.06 -28.59
C LEU A 263 -18.21 -13.63 -29.11
N THR A 264 -19.03 -13.20 -30.05
CA THR A 264 -19.14 -11.81 -30.51
C THR A 264 -20.54 -11.25 -30.30
N LEU A 265 -20.69 -9.92 -30.37
CA LEU A 265 -22.00 -9.29 -30.23
C LEU A 265 -22.90 -9.62 -31.44
N GLY A 266 -23.99 -10.32 -31.18
CA GLY A 266 -24.91 -10.89 -32.17
C GLY A 266 -24.93 -12.42 -32.19
N ASP A 267 -23.99 -13.09 -31.51
CA ASP A 267 -23.94 -14.54 -31.48
C ASP A 267 -25.04 -15.18 -30.63
N THR A 268 -25.45 -16.36 -31.09
CA THR A 268 -26.39 -17.27 -30.42
C THR A 268 -25.67 -18.59 -30.17
N VAL A 269 -25.67 -19.07 -28.93
CA VAL A 269 -25.03 -20.34 -28.55
C VAL A 269 -26.07 -21.34 -28.07
N CYS A 270 -26.06 -22.54 -28.65
CA CYS A 270 -26.74 -23.69 -28.08
C CYS A 270 -25.73 -24.53 -27.29
N GLY A 271 -26.12 -24.89 -26.07
CA GLY A 271 -25.31 -25.74 -25.19
C GLY A 271 -26.14 -26.66 -24.31
N THR A 272 -25.46 -27.43 -23.46
CA THR A 272 -26.02 -28.47 -22.60
C THR A 272 -25.59 -28.32 -21.13
N THR A 273 -26.13 -29.12 -20.21
CA THR A 273 -25.71 -29.10 -18.80
C THR A 273 -25.97 -30.42 -18.09
N GLN A 274 -25.09 -30.84 -17.19
CA GLN A 274 -25.32 -31.87 -16.19
C GLN A 274 -25.50 -31.26 -14.81
N VAL A 275 -26.31 -31.93 -13.98
CA VAL A 275 -26.25 -31.77 -12.51
C VAL A 275 -26.21 -33.14 -11.87
N VAL A 276 -25.12 -33.44 -11.17
CA VAL A 276 -25.00 -34.62 -10.32
C VAL A 276 -25.34 -34.20 -8.90
N ALA A 277 -26.49 -34.66 -8.43
CA ALA A 277 -27.12 -34.10 -7.24
C ALA A 277 -26.23 -34.19 -5.98
N GLY A 278 -25.94 -33.03 -5.40
CA GLY A 278 -25.11 -32.88 -4.22
C GLY A 278 -23.59 -32.91 -4.45
N THR A 279 -23.11 -33.04 -5.70
CA THR A 279 -21.66 -33.08 -5.98
C THR A 279 -21.19 -32.02 -6.97
N SER A 280 -21.85 -31.87 -8.12
CA SER A 280 -21.32 -31.10 -9.25
C SER A 280 -22.42 -30.64 -10.21
N ARG A 281 -22.11 -29.58 -10.97
CA ARG A 281 -22.88 -29.10 -12.12
C ARG A 281 -21.91 -28.71 -13.22
N ASP A 282 -22.35 -28.76 -14.48
CA ASP A 282 -21.66 -28.06 -15.57
C ASP A 282 -21.71 -26.54 -15.38
N THR A 283 -20.78 -25.86 -16.01
CA THR A 283 -20.69 -24.39 -16.01
C THR A 283 -20.05 -23.88 -17.29
N ASP A 284 -20.83 -23.15 -18.07
CA ASP A 284 -20.44 -22.69 -19.39
C ASP A 284 -19.92 -21.26 -19.32
N TRP A 285 -18.68 -21.04 -19.75
CA TRP A 285 -18.02 -19.73 -19.76
C TRP A 285 -17.64 -19.31 -21.16
N PHE A 286 -18.07 -18.10 -21.50
CA PHE A 286 -17.86 -17.53 -22.82
C PHE A 286 -17.11 -16.20 -22.73
N GLU A 287 -16.03 -16.06 -23.50
CA GLU A 287 -15.21 -14.84 -23.56
C GLU A 287 -15.66 -13.95 -24.72
N PHE A 288 -15.78 -12.64 -24.50
CA PHE A 288 -16.03 -11.67 -25.56
C PHE A 288 -15.22 -10.38 -25.32
N THR A 289 -14.93 -9.64 -26.38
CA THR A 289 -14.15 -8.39 -26.31
C THR A 289 -14.88 -7.23 -26.96
N LEU A 290 -14.95 -6.11 -26.25
CA LEU A 290 -15.56 -4.86 -26.67
C LEU A 290 -14.49 -3.87 -27.12
N LEU A 291 -14.61 -3.35 -28.35
CA LEU A 291 -13.69 -2.35 -28.92
C LEU A 291 -14.07 -0.89 -28.54
N SER A 292 -15.25 -0.70 -27.97
CA SER A 292 -15.78 0.57 -27.46
C SER A 292 -16.87 0.28 -26.41
N PRO A 293 -17.27 1.24 -25.56
CA PRO A 293 -18.30 1.02 -24.56
C PRO A 293 -19.66 0.61 -25.16
N HIS A 294 -20.27 -0.44 -24.59
CA HIS A 294 -21.55 -1.00 -25.04
C HIS A 294 -22.47 -1.27 -23.85
N GLN A 295 -23.79 -1.09 -24.07
CA GLN A 295 -24.80 -1.75 -23.24
C GLN A 295 -24.99 -3.16 -23.80
N VAL A 296 -24.46 -4.15 -23.09
CA VAL A 296 -24.48 -5.57 -23.46
C VAL A 296 -25.62 -6.26 -22.71
N THR A 297 -26.36 -7.14 -23.40
CA THR A 297 -27.39 -7.98 -22.79
C THR A 297 -27.11 -9.44 -23.10
N TRP A 298 -27.05 -10.24 -22.03
CA TRP A 298 -26.98 -11.68 -22.06
C TRP A 298 -28.38 -12.25 -21.82
N SER A 299 -28.92 -12.94 -22.82
CA SER A 299 -30.28 -13.48 -22.84
C SER A 299 -30.22 -15.00 -22.97
N VAL A 300 -30.73 -15.75 -21.99
CA VAL A 300 -30.63 -17.23 -21.99
C VAL A 300 -31.97 -17.86 -21.63
N THR A 301 -32.38 -18.87 -22.41
CA THR A 301 -33.51 -19.75 -22.06
C THR A 301 -32.97 -21.17 -21.94
N ALA A 302 -33.31 -21.88 -20.86
CA ALA A 302 -32.89 -23.26 -20.63
C ALA A 302 -34.08 -24.17 -20.34
N GLU A 303 -33.93 -25.47 -20.56
CA GLU A 303 -34.93 -26.47 -20.16
C GLU A 303 -34.91 -26.73 -18.62
N PHE A 304 -33.91 -26.19 -17.92
CA PHE A 304 -33.61 -26.37 -16.49
C PHE A 304 -33.60 -25.03 -15.71
N GLU A 305 -33.60 -25.11 -14.37
CA GLU A 305 -33.52 -23.97 -13.45
C GLU A 305 -32.14 -23.26 -13.55
N LEU A 306 -32.03 -22.19 -14.33
CA LEU A 306 -30.76 -21.62 -14.78
C LEU A 306 -30.26 -20.43 -13.94
N VAL A 307 -28.93 -20.22 -13.96
CA VAL A 307 -28.24 -19.00 -13.50
C VAL A 307 -27.37 -18.44 -14.62
N ILE A 308 -27.33 -17.11 -14.77
CA ILE A 308 -26.44 -16.40 -15.70
C ILE A 308 -25.79 -15.20 -15.04
N GLY A 309 -24.61 -14.78 -15.52
CA GLY A 309 -23.91 -13.61 -14.99
C GLY A 309 -22.82 -13.04 -15.91
N PHE A 310 -22.40 -11.81 -15.61
CA PHE A 310 -21.23 -11.14 -16.19
C PHE A 310 -20.05 -11.19 -15.21
N ILE A 311 -18.84 -11.37 -15.73
CA ILE A 311 -17.59 -11.42 -14.95
C ILE A 311 -16.53 -10.54 -15.64
N ASN A 312 -15.79 -9.75 -14.84
CA ASN A 312 -14.81 -8.75 -15.30
C ASN A 312 -13.33 -9.13 -15.06
N SER A 313 -13.07 -10.24 -14.38
CA SER A 313 -11.72 -10.81 -14.21
C SER A 313 -11.81 -12.32 -14.39
N PRO A 314 -10.89 -12.94 -15.14
CA PRO A 314 -10.75 -14.38 -15.13
C PRO A 314 -10.09 -14.85 -13.82
N CYS A 315 -9.84 -16.15 -13.76
CA CYS A 315 -9.33 -16.90 -12.62
C CYS A 315 -7.98 -16.35 -12.11
N PRO A 316 -7.69 -16.40 -10.79
CA PRO A 316 -8.40 -17.17 -9.76
C PRO A 316 -9.54 -16.42 -9.04
N GLN A 317 -9.82 -15.15 -9.36
CA GLN A 317 -10.91 -14.38 -8.75
C GLN A 317 -12.08 -14.19 -9.72
N SER A 318 -13.09 -15.05 -9.59
CA SER A 318 -14.36 -14.96 -10.33
C SER A 318 -15.48 -14.37 -9.48
N ALA A 319 -15.52 -13.04 -9.37
CA ALA A 319 -16.67 -12.33 -8.84
C ALA A 319 -17.66 -11.99 -9.97
N PHE A 320 -18.95 -12.21 -9.75
CA PHE A 320 -19.97 -11.68 -10.66
C PHE A 320 -20.05 -10.16 -10.54
N VAL A 321 -19.95 -9.46 -11.67
CA VAL A 321 -20.33 -8.04 -11.81
C VAL A 321 -21.83 -7.90 -11.56
N SER A 322 -22.60 -8.81 -12.14
CA SER A 322 -24.04 -8.96 -11.94
C SER A 322 -24.44 -10.39 -12.34
N PHE A 323 -25.51 -10.91 -11.74
CA PHE A 323 -26.07 -12.23 -12.07
C PHE A 323 -27.59 -12.25 -11.85
N THR A 324 -28.28 -13.22 -12.46
CA THR A 324 -29.71 -13.49 -12.24
C THR A 324 -30.02 -14.98 -12.45
N THR A 325 -31.18 -15.43 -11.96
CA THR A 325 -31.69 -16.80 -12.17
C THR A 325 -33.06 -16.78 -12.86
N ALA A 326 -33.44 -17.89 -13.48
CA ALA A 326 -34.78 -18.10 -14.03
C ALA A 326 -35.21 -19.59 -13.96
N PRO A 327 -36.50 -19.89 -13.78
CA PRO A 327 -37.00 -21.25 -13.86
C PRO A 327 -36.87 -21.88 -15.25
N GLY A 328 -36.96 -23.21 -15.32
CA GLY A 328 -36.97 -23.95 -16.58
C GLY A 328 -38.04 -23.43 -17.56
N CYS A 329 -37.68 -23.40 -18.85
CA CYS A 329 -38.44 -22.81 -19.95
C CYS A 329 -38.77 -21.31 -19.82
N THR A 330 -38.08 -20.57 -18.93
CA THR A 330 -38.21 -19.11 -18.81
C THR A 330 -36.93 -18.43 -19.28
N GLN A 331 -37.05 -17.36 -20.07
CA GLN A 331 -35.88 -16.58 -20.50
C GLN A 331 -35.39 -15.67 -19.36
N ALA A 332 -34.14 -15.84 -18.94
CA ALA A 332 -33.41 -14.83 -18.19
C ALA A 332 -32.84 -13.76 -19.13
N ASN A 333 -32.86 -12.51 -18.70
CA ASN A 333 -32.21 -11.40 -19.38
C ASN A 333 -31.39 -10.61 -18.35
N LEU A 334 -30.11 -10.38 -18.66
CA LEU A 334 -29.19 -9.61 -17.83
C LEU A 334 -28.51 -8.54 -18.68
N THR A 335 -28.68 -7.26 -18.34
CA THR A 335 -28.14 -6.13 -19.09
C THR A 335 -27.12 -5.36 -18.25
N GLN A 336 -25.96 -5.06 -18.84
CA GLN A 336 -24.85 -4.39 -18.19
C GLN A 336 -24.21 -3.38 -19.16
N THR A 337 -23.97 -2.15 -18.70
CA THR A 337 -23.07 -1.23 -19.40
C THR A 337 -21.63 -1.63 -19.10
N LEU A 338 -20.83 -1.82 -20.14
CA LEU A 338 -19.44 -2.27 -20.10
C LEU A 338 -18.57 -1.33 -20.96
N ALA A 339 -17.32 -1.14 -20.54
CA ALA A 339 -16.34 -0.32 -21.26
C ALA A 339 -15.71 -1.10 -22.43
N ALA A 340 -14.72 -0.51 -23.11
CA ALA A 340 -13.83 -1.29 -23.97
C ALA A 340 -12.97 -2.25 -23.11
N GLY A 341 -12.85 -3.52 -23.50
CA GLY A 341 -12.17 -4.56 -22.73
C GLY A 341 -12.68 -5.96 -23.01
N THR A 342 -12.04 -6.97 -22.40
CA THR A 342 -12.44 -8.37 -22.47
C THR A 342 -13.24 -8.75 -21.22
N TYR A 343 -14.34 -9.47 -21.42
CA TYR A 343 -15.31 -9.83 -20.40
C TYR A 343 -15.81 -11.26 -20.61
N TYR A 344 -16.42 -11.84 -19.57
CA TYR A 344 -16.96 -13.19 -19.63
C TYR A 344 -18.46 -13.21 -19.31
N VAL A 345 -19.23 -14.03 -20.03
CA VAL A 345 -20.59 -14.42 -19.62
C VAL A 345 -20.62 -15.89 -19.20
N PHE A 346 -21.55 -16.19 -18.29
CA PHE A 346 -21.67 -17.47 -17.60
C PHE A 346 -23.07 -18.06 -17.78
N VAL A 347 -23.17 -19.39 -17.87
CA VAL A 347 -24.41 -20.18 -17.73
C VAL A 347 -24.13 -21.38 -16.81
N ALA A 348 -25.12 -21.78 -16.02
CA ALA A 348 -25.15 -23.07 -15.33
C ALA A 348 -26.56 -23.39 -14.83
N SER A 349 -26.78 -24.60 -14.31
CA SER A 349 -27.87 -24.82 -13.34
C SER A 349 -27.67 -23.95 -12.09
N SER A 350 -28.70 -23.22 -11.68
CA SER A 350 -28.75 -22.46 -10.43
C SER A 350 -28.65 -23.32 -9.17
N THR A 351 -28.90 -24.63 -9.27
CA THR A 351 -29.04 -25.56 -8.14
C THR A 351 -28.21 -26.82 -8.33
N PHE A 352 -27.59 -27.29 -7.24
CA PHE A 352 -26.89 -28.57 -7.16
C PHE A 352 -27.81 -29.73 -6.69
N ALA A 353 -29.07 -29.48 -6.38
CA ALA A 353 -29.96 -30.46 -5.75
C ALA A 353 -30.82 -31.26 -6.75
N ASN A 354 -31.17 -30.66 -7.88
CA ASN A 354 -32.05 -31.25 -8.88
C ASN A 354 -31.19 -31.92 -9.97
N PRO A 355 -31.23 -33.25 -10.16
CA PRO A 355 -30.43 -33.89 -11.19
C PRO A 355 -30.84 -33.46 -12.60
N VAL A 356 -29.86 -33.24 -13.48
CA VAL A 356 -30.03 -33.03 -14.92
C VAL A 356 -29.14 -34.06 -15.62
N ALA A 357 -29.72 -34.84 -16.53
CA ALA A 357 -29.05 -35.95 -17.22
C ALA A 357 -28.77 -35.62 -18.68
N CYS A 358 -27.75 -36.26 -19.24
CA CYS A 358 -27.22 -35.97 -20.58
C CYS A 358 -27.65 -37.03 -21.60
N GLY A 359 -27.63 -36.69 -22.89
CA GLY A 359 -28.16 -37.54 -23.96
C GLY A 359 -29.69 -37.59 -24.01
N GLY A 360 -30.37 -36.57 -23.49
CA GLY A 360 -31.83 -36.53 -23.40
C GLY A 360 -32.39 -35.13 -23.13
N PRO A 361 -33.65 -34.85 -23.50
CA PRO A 361 -34.24 -33.52 -23.39
C PRO A 361 -34.48 -33.11 -21.93
N GLY A 362 -34.29 -31.82 -21.64
CA GLY A 362 -34.25 -31.29 -20.27
C GLY A 362 -32.89 -30.69 -19.89
N ASN A 363 -31.86 -30.87 -20.72
CA ASN A 363 -30.49 -30.41 -20.47
C ASN A 363 -30.04 -29.21 -21.31
N ARG A 364 -30.82 -28.75 -22.31
CA ARG A 364 -30.35 -27.73 -23.27
C ARG A 364 -30.57 -26.30 -22.81
N TYR A 365 -29.72 -25.40 -23.27
CA TYR A 365 -29.93 -23.95 -23.22
C TYR A 365 -29.62 -23.28 -24.56
N LEU A 366 -30.26 -22.14 -24.81
CA LEU A 366 -30.00 -21.23 -25.92
C LEU A 366 -29.69 -19.85 -25.35
N GLY A 367 -28.43 -19.46 -25.44
CA GLY A 367 -27.93 -18.13 -25.11
C GLY A 367 -27.89 -17.20 -26.32
N THR A 368 -27.95 -15.90 -26.08
CA THR A 368 -27.80 -14.85 -27.09
C THR A 368 -27.08 -13.66 -26.47
N LEU A 369 -25.92 -13.31 -27.03
CA LEU A 369 -25.14 -12.15 -26.59
C LEU A 369 -25.43 -10.99 -27.53
N THR A 370 -26.10 -9.95 -27.03
CA THR A 370 -26.39 -8.74 -27.82
C THR A 370 -25.70 -7.53 -27.20
N GLY A 371 -25.45 -6.50 -27.98
CA GLY A 371 -24.98 -5.23 -27.45
C GLY A 371 -25.28 -4.06 -28.37
N THR A 372 -25.44 -2.88 -27.78
CA THR A 372 -25.57 -1.61 -28.51
C THR A 372 -24.46 -0.66 -28.07
N PRO A 373 -23.78 0.06 -29.00
CA PRO A 373 -22.78 1.05 -28.61
C PRO A 373 -23.41 2.14 -27.75
N VAL A 374 -22.80 2.48 -26.62
CA VAL A 374 -23.24 3.64 -25.85
C VAL A 374 -22.62 4.89 -26.47
N VAL A 375 -23.46 5.83 -26.90
CA VAL A 375 -23.00 7.19 -27.21
C VAL A 375 -22.83 7.92 -25.89
N LEU A 376 -21.65 7.77 -25.30
CA LEU A 376 -21.22 8.51 -24.12
C LEU A 376 -21.04 10.00 -24.47
N PRO A 377 -21.06 10.91 -23.48
CA PRO A 377 -20.53 12.24 -23.67
C PRO A 377 -19.05 12.18 -24.12
N PRO A 378 -18.56 13.14 -24.91
CA PRO A 378 -17.12 13.38 -24.99
C PRO A 378 -16.58 13.71 -23.59
N GLY A 379 -15.30 13.46 -23.35
CA GLY A 379 -14.70 13.63 -22.02
C GLY A 379 -14.94 12.49 -21.02
N ASP A 380 -15.88 11.57 -21.23
CA ASP A 380 -16.21 10.52 -20.25
C ASP A 380 -15.04 9.54 -19.98
N PHE A 381 -14.20 9.30 -21.00
CA PHE A 381 -12.98 8.48 -20.91
C PHE A 381 -11.76 9.29 -21.38
N CYS A 382 -10.57 9.00 -20.83
CA CYS A 382 -9.32 9.71 -21.17
C CYS A 382 -8.89 9.57 -22.64
N ASN A 383 -9.35 8.52 -23.34
CA ASN A 383 -9.14 8.33 -24.78
C ASN A 383 -10.20 9.04 -25.66
N THR A 384 -11.19 9.68 -25.03
CA THR A 384 -12.25 10.52 -25.61
C THR A 384 -12.21 11.97 -25.08
N ALA A 385 -11.09 12.34 -24.43
CA ALA A 385 -10.95 13.56 -23.66
C ALA A 385 -11.17 14.84 -24.49
N HIS A 386 -11.68 15.88 -23.85
CA HIS A 386 -11.86 17.20 -24.43
C HIS A 386 -10.50 17.86 -24.71
N VAL A 387 -10.13 18.02 -25.98
CA VAL A 387 -8.89 18.73 -26.36
C VAL A 387 -9.03 20.23 -26.05
N VAL A 388 -8.14 20.75 -25.20
CA VAL A 388 -8.15 22.13 -24.70
C VAL A 388 -6.76 22.74 -24.61
N ASN A 389 -6.69 24.07 -24.50
CA ASN A 389 -5.49 24.84 -24.21
C ASN A 389 -5.70 25.64 -22.89
N GLU A 390 -4.82 26.57 -22.58
CA GLU A 390 -4.98 27.52 -21.47
C GLU A 390 -6.29 28.33 -21.60
N GLY A 391 -6.96 28.59 -20.48
CA GLY A 391 -8.25 29.28 -20.39
C GLY A 391 -9.26 28.58 -19.47
N THR A 392 -10.47 29.12 -19.41
CA THR A 392 -11.60 28.57 -18.64
C THR A 392 -12.43 27.61 -19.48
N HIS A 393 -12.64 26.38 -18.98
CA HIS A 393 -13.40 25.32 -19.64
C HIS A 393 -14.55 24.85 -18.73
N ASN A 394 -15.67 24.48 -19.33
CA ASN A 394 -16.83 23.97 -18.59
C ASN A 394 -16.80 22.44 -18.53
N TYR A 395 -17.37 21.88 -17.47
CA TYR A 395 -17.52 20.43 -17.27
C TYR A 395 -18.90 20.11 -16.66
N ASP A 396 -19.37 18.87 -16.80
CA ASP A 396 -20.54 18.31 -16.13
C ASP A 396 -20.36 16.82 -15.79
N THR A 397 -19.86 16.53 -14.59
CA THR A 397 -19.67 15.14 -14.11
C THR A 397 -20.99 14.41 -13.80
N THR A 398 -22.15 15.09 -13.83
CA THR A 398 -23.46 14.47 -13.54
C THR A 398 -23.98 13.61 -14.69
N ILE A 399 -23.48 13.83 -15.92
CA ILE A 399 -23.83 13.04 -17.12
C ILE A 399 -22.78 11.99 -17.50
N MET A 400 -21.63 12.00 -16.81
CA MET A 400 -20.53 11.06 -17.02
C MET A 400 -20.78 9.72 -16.32
N THR A 401 -19.97 8.71 -16.63
CA THR A 401 -20.02 7.35 -16.07
C THR A 401 -18.84 7.09 -15.12
N VAL A 402 -18.92 5.98 -14.36
CA VAL A 402 -17.88 5.62 -13.40
C VAL A 402 -16.75 4.85 -14.10
N GLY A 403 -15.61 5.53 -14.26
CA GLY A 403 -14.32 4.92 -14.58
C GLY A 403 -13.96 4.95 -16.07
N GLY A 404 -12.86 5.63 -16.38
CA GLY A 404 -12.42 5.82 -17.76
C GLY A 404 -10.96 6.28 -17.92
N GLY A 405 -10.03 5.78 -17.10
CA GLY A 405 -8.61 6.15 -17.19
C GLY A 405 -7.75 5.65 -16.02
N PRO A 406 -6.51 6.15 -15.88
CA PRO A 406 -5.61 5.80 -14.78
C PRO A 406 -6.15 6.21 -13.41
N THR A 407 -5.65 5.56 -12.36
CA THR A 407 -6.16 5.69 -10.99
C THR A 407 -5.82 7.02 -10.33
N SER A 408 -6.69 7.56 -9.47
CA SER A 408 -6.44 8.78 -8.69
C SER A 408 -6.15 8.49 -7.22
N THR A 409 -5.05 9.01 -6.69
CA THR A 409 -4.64 8.83 -5.28
C THR A 409 -5.52 9.62 -4.29
N CYS A 410 -5.88 10.86 -4.61
CA CYS A 410 -6.65 11.75 -3.74
C CYS A 410 -8.17 11.47 -3.76
N ALA A 411 -8.75 11.04 -4.88
CA ALA A 411 -10.21 10.88 -5.03
C ALA A 411 -10.70 9.44 -5.20
N GLY A 412 -9.79 8.49 -5.47
CA GLY A 412 -10.15 7.14 -5.92
C GLY A 412 -10.84 7.12 -7.29
N ASN A 413 -11.39 5.95 -7.63
CA ASN A 413 -11.85 5.63 -9.00
C ASN A 413 -13.36 5.35 -9.09
N GLY A 414 -14.11 5.48 -7.97
CA GLY A 414 -15.54 5.15 -7.88
C GLY A 414 -16.48 6.29 -8.28
N SER A 415 -15.96 7.50 -8.48
CA SER A 415 -16.72 8.69 -8.86
C SER A 415 -16.72 8.92 -10.37
N ASN A 416 -17.85 9.40 -10.90
CA ASN A 416 -17.98 9.94 -12.25
C ASN A 416 -16.87 10.97 -12.51
N ALA A 417 -16.36 11.00 -13.74
CA ALA A 417 -15.26 11.90 -14.08
C ALA A 417 -15.34 12.41 -15.52
N GLU A 418 -14.82 13.61 -15.74
CA GLU A 418 -14.63 14.18 -17.07
C GLU A 418 -13.13 14.41 -17.31
N TRP A 419 -12.71 14.18 -18.56
CA TRP A 419 -11.32 14.18 -18.97
C TRP A 419 -11.04 15.23 -20.05
N PHE A 420 -9.92 15.92 -19.89
CA PHE A 420 -9.43 16.94 -20.82
C PHE A 420 -8.02 16.56 -21.31
N GLU A 421 -7.81 16.57 -22.62
CA GLU A 421 -6.48 16.52 -23.22
C GLU A 421 -5.98 17.96 -23.33
N TYR A 422 -5.23 18.39 -22.32
CA TYR A 422 -4.66 19.72 -22.26
C TYR A 422 -3.36 19.79 -23.07
N GLN A 423 -3.40 20.53 -24.18
CA GLN A 423 -2.26 20.84 -25.03
C GLN A 423 -1.67 22.19 -24.62
N ALA A 424 -0.53 22.18 -23.92
CA ALA A 424 0.10 23.40 -23.42
C ALA A 424 0.64 24.25 -24.58
N THR A 425 0.30 25.54 -24.63
CA THR A 425 0.79 26.47 -25.67
C THR A 425 2.11 27.14 -25.29
N GLN A 426 2.54 26.99 -24.04
CA GLN A 426 3.83 27.44 -23.51
C GLN A 426 4.43 26.42 -22.53
N THR A 427 5.76 26.42 -22.40
CA THR A 427 6.47 25.68 -21.33
C THR A 427 6.34 26.45 -20.02
N GLY A 428 6.30 25.76 -18.88
CA GLY A 428 6.22 26.39 -17.55
C GLY A 428 5.51 25.51 -16.52
N LEU A 429 5.08 26.10 -15.40
CA LEU A 429 4.21 25.40 -14.43
C LEU A 429 2.75 25.66 -14.77
N ALA A 430 2.02 24.61 -15.18
CA ALA A 430 0.58 24.67 -15.34
C ALA A 430 -0.11 24.70 -13.97
N THR A 431 -1.11 25.55 -13.81
CA THR A 431 -2.04 25.55 -12.68
C THR A 431 -3.44 25.25 -13.21
N VAL A 432 -4.10 24.25 -12.63
CA VAL A 432 -5.48 23.87 -12.94
C VAL A 432 -6.31 24.01 -11.67
N THR A 433 -7.41 24.76 -11.71
CA THR A 433 -8.18 25.10 -10.51
C THR A 433 -9.69 25.06 -10.71
N THR A 434 -10.42 24.66 -9.66
CA THR A 434 -11.89 24.84 -9.51
C THR A 434 -12.25 25.88 -8.44
N CYS A 435 -11.26 26.49 -7.78
CA CYS A 435 -11.45 27.42 -6.66
C CYS A 435 -12.33 28.62 -7.06
N GLY A 436 -13.52 28.75 -6.45
CA GLY A 436 -14.50 29.79 -6.77
C GLY A 436 -15.23 29.62 -8.11
N LEU A 437 -14.92 28.56 -8.87
CA LEU A 437 -15.56 28.18 -10.13
C LEU A 437 -16.52 26.97 -9.98
N ALA A 438 -16.50 26.33 -8.81
CA ALA A 438 -17.40 25.25 -8.41
C ALA A 438 -18.08 25.54 -7.05
N PHE A 439 -19.18 24.84 -6.78
CA PHE A 439 -19.96 24.93 -5.52
C PHE A 439 -20.21 23.57 -4.87
N TRP A 440 -19.42 22.57 -5.25
CA TRP A 440 -19.53 21.18 -4.85
C TRP A 440 -18.13 20.60 -4.65
N ASP A 441 -18.07 19.49 -3.93
CA ASP A 441 -16.86 18.76 -3.52
C ASP A 441 -16.14 18.15 -4.75
N THR A 442 -15.14 18.87 -5.27
CA THR A 442 -14.36 18.47 -6.45
C THR A 442 -13.08 17.74 -6.08
N ALA A 443 -12.54 17.00 -7.05
CA ALA A 443 -11.13 16.57 -7.05
C ALA A 443 -10.53 16.67 -8.46
N LEU A 444 -9.28 17.11 -8.53
CA LEU A 444 -8.48 17.25 -9.75
C LEU A 444 -7.28 16.30 -9.73
N ALA A 445 -6.96 15.73 -10.89
CA ALA A 445 -5.74 14.97 -11.12
C ALA A 445 -5.16 15.24 -12.51
N ALA A 446 -3.83 15.25 -12.64
CA ALA A 446 -3.12 15.35 -13.92
C ALA A 446 -2.27 14.11 -14.17
N TYR A 447 -2.12 13.71 -15.44
CA TYR A 447 -1.38 12.52 -15.88
C TYR A 447 -0.54 12.81 -17.12
N ALA A 448 0.61 12.15 -17.22
CA ALA A 448 1.51 12.28 -18.38
C ALA A 448 0.94 11.64 -19.66
N SER A 449 0.01 10.68 -19.54
CA SER A 449 -0.82 10.19 -20.63
C SER A 449 -2.08 9.51 -20.10
N CYS A 450 -3.04 9.16 -20.98
CA CYS A 450 -4.19 8.31 -20.68
C CYS A 450 -3.82 6.87 -20.19
N SER A 451 -2.54 6.53 -20.08
CA SER A 451 -2.06 5.35 -19.34
C SER A 451 -0.72 5.62 -18.63
N GLY A 452 -0.44 6.88 -18.31
CA GLY A 452 0.82 7.34 -17.73
C GLY A 452 0.77 7.54 -16.21
N PRO A 453 1.90 7.85 -15.58
CA PRO A 453 1.93 8.22 -14.16
C PRO A 453 1.09 9.47 -13.89
N GLN A 454 0.56 9.54 -12.66
CA GLN A 454 -0.05 10.75 -12.12
C GLN A 454 1.06 11.79 -11.86
N LEU A 455 0.82 13.03 -12.29
CA LEU A 455 1.73 14.17 -12.13
C LEU A 455 1.35 15.03 -10.92
N ALA A 456 0.05 15.15 -10.64
CA ALA A 456 -0.49 15.88 -9.50
C ALA A 456 -1.90 15.38 -9.13
N CYS A 457 -2.32 15.58 -7.88
CA CYS A 457 -3.64 15.25 -7.36
C CYS A 457 -4.02 16.23 -6.23
N ASN A 458 -5.27 16.67 -6.16
CA ASN A 458 -5.81 17.41 -5.02
C ASN A 458 -7.34 17.29 -4.97
N ASP A 459 -7.90 17.13 -3.78
CA ASP A 459 -9.33 17.27 -3.44
C ASP A 459 -9.61 18.62 -2.76
N ASP A 460 -9.20 18.80 -1.49
CA ASP A 460 -9.54 19.96 -0.63
C ASP A 460 -8.44 21.05 -0.59
N ALA A 461 -8.24 21.78 -1.69
CA ALA A 461 -7.24 22.87 -1.77
C ALA A 461 -7.69 24.22 -1.19
N CYS A 462 -8.98 24.56 -1.34
CA CYS A 462 -9.49 25.91 -1.11
C CYS A 462 -10.89 25.87 -0.46
N GLY A 463 -11.03 24.98 0.54
CA GLY A 463 -12.30 24.43 0.97
C GLY A 463 -12.60 23.17 0.14
N LEU A 464 -13.88 22.88 -0.09
CA LEU A 464 -14.36 21.74 -0.90
C LEU A 464 -14.13 21.94 -2.42
N GLN A 465 -12.96 22.45 -2.80
CA GLN A 465 -12.57 22.80 -4.17
C GLN A 465 -11.07 22.61 -4.31
N SER A 466 -10.62 22.29 -5.52
CA SER A 466 -9.30 21.73 -5.78
C SER A 466 -8.43 22.66 -6.61
N THR A 467 -7.13 22.56 -6.41
CA THR A 467 -6.13 23.15 -7.30
C THR A 467 -4.94 22.20 -7.41
N ILE A 468 -4.43 22.01 -8.62
CA ILE A 468 -3.21 21.23 -8.88
C ILE A 468 -2.22 22.05 -9.70
N GLN A 469 -0.93 21.77 -9.53
CA GLN A 469 0.13 22.33 -10.35
C GLN A 469 1.08 21.23 -10.85
N PHE A 470 1.60 21.37 -12.08
CA PHE A 470 2.56 20.43 -12.67
C PHE A 470 3.35 21.08 -13.81
N GLY A 471 4.58 20.62 -14.03
CA GLY A 471 5.43 21.10 -15.12
C GLY A 471 4.92 20.68 -16.49
N VAL A 472 4.87 21.62 -17.44
CA VAL A 472 4.43 21.39 -18.83
C VAL A 472 5.42 21.92 -19.85
N THR A 473 5.47 21.25 -21.01
CA THR A 473 6.28 21.63 -22.18
C THR A 473 5.38 22.09 -23.31
N SER A 474 5.73 23.24 -23.92
CA SER A 474 5.05 23.79 -25.10
C SER A 474 4.85 22.73 -26.19
N GLY A 475 3.60 22.53 -26.62
CA GLY A 475 3.22 21.57 -27.65
C GLY A 475 3.09 20.12 -27.19
N SER A 476 3.13 19.86 -25.89
CA SER A 476 2.89 18.53 -25.30
C SER A 476 1.47 18.42 -24.73
N SER A 477 0.86 17.23 -24.86
CA SER A 477 -0.46 16.89 -24.32
C SER A 477 -0.34 16.31 -22.90
N TYR A 478 -1.24 16.71 -22.02
CA TYR A 478 -1.39 16.23 -20.65
C TYR A 478 -2.85 15.88 -20.38
N TRP A 479 -3.12 14.88 -19.53
CA TRP A 479 -4.49 14.45 -19.25
C TRP A 479 -4.95 14.94 -17.89
N ILE A 480 -5.92 15.83 -17.88
CA ILE A 480 -6.58 16.32 -16.65
C ILE A 480 -7.85 15.50 -16.45
N ARG A 481 -8.02 14.94 -15.26
CA ARG A 481 -9.28 14.37 -14.76
C ARG A 481 -9.89 15.35 -13.77
N ILE A 482 -11.18 15.63 -13.91
CA ILE A 482 -12.01 16.19 -12.85
C ILE A 482 -13.07 15.18 -12.41
N SER A 483 -13.26 15.05 -11.11
CA SER A 483 -14.26 14.19 -10.46
C SER A 483 -14.73 14.85 -9.16
N GLY A 484 -15.52 14.15 -8.33
CA GLY A 484 -15.73 14.51 -6.92
C GLY A 484 -15.10 13.53 -5.96
N PHE A 485 -14.95 13.94 -4.70
CA PHE A 485 -14.58 13.04 -3.62
C PHE A 485 -15.71 12.02 -3.36
N GLY A 486 -15.34 10.75 -3.21
CA GLY A 486 -16.28 9.65 -2.93
C GLY A 486 -17.38 9.49 -4.01
N ALA A 487 -18.56 10.02 -3.74
CA ALA A 487 -19.74 9.95 -4.63
C ALA A 487 -20.29 11.34 -5.02
N ALA A 488 -19.54 12.41 -4.75
CA ALA A 488 -19.90 13.76 -5.17
C ALA A 488 -19.85 13.89 -6.71
N THR A 489 -20.82 14.61 -7.26
CA THR A 489 -20.90 14.95 -8.70
C THR A 489 -21.52 16.34 -8.86
N GLY A 490 -21.18 17.00 -9.96
CA GLY A 490 -21.66 18.34 -10.28
C GLY A 490 -21.07 18.89 -11.58
N SER A 491 -21.60 20.03 -12.00
CA SER A 491 -21.12 20.84 -13.12
C SER A 491 -20.47 22.13 -12.62
N GLY A 492 -19.69 22.77 -13.49
CA GLY A 492 -18.96 23.99 -13.17
C GLY A 492 -17.97 24.38 -14.26
N SER A 493 -16.97 25.16 -13.87
CA SER A 493 -15.84 25.49 -14.74
C SER A 493 -14.52 25.17 -14.04
N LEU A 494 -13.50 24.82 -14.82
CA LEU A 494 -12.11 24.78 -14.40
C LEU A 494 -11.32 25.83 -15.19
N GLU A 495 -10.27 26.39 -14.59
CA GLU A 495 -9.35 27.29 -15.28
C GLU A 495 -7.96 26.66 -15.36
N ILE A 496 -7.39 26.65 -16.57
CA ILE A 496 -6.03 26.21 -16.86
C ILE A 496 -5.20 27.45 -17.19
N SER A 497 -4.10 27.66 -16.48
CA SER A 497 -3.14 28.73 -16.73
C SER A 497 -1.71 28.19 -16.66
N VAL A 498 -0.74 28.88 -17.26
CA VAL A 498 0.68 28.52 -17.16
C VAL A 498 1.50 29.74 -16.79
N ALA A 499 2.21 29.65 -15.66
CA ALA A 499 3.31 30.57 -15.39
C ALA A 499 4.52 30.12 -16.23
N PRO A 500 5.21 31.01 -16.98
CA PRO A 500 6.45 30.62 -17.67
C PRO A 500 7.48 30.08 -16.66
N PRO A 501 8.48 29.29 -17.09
CA PRO A 501 9.43 28.67 -16.17
C PRO A 501 10.15 29.74 -15.37
N ARG A 502 10.33 29.52 -14.06
CA ARG A 502 11.09 30.44 -13.22
C ARG A 502 12.52 30.56 -13.77
N ASN A 503 13.06 31.77 -13.82
CA ASN A 503 14.44 32.00 -14.29
C ASN A 503 15.50 31.62 -13.24
N ASP A 504 15.02 31.33 -12.03
CA ASP A 504 15.65 30.85 -10.80
C ASP A 504 15.32 29.38 -10.50
N ASP A 505 14.56 28.66 -11.35
CA ASP A 505 14.08 27.28 -11.12
C ASP A 505 15.20 26.21 -11.11
N GLU A 506 16.31 26.49 -11.77
CA GLU A 506 17.38 25.52 -12.07
C GLU A 506 18.76 26.19 -11.89
N CYS A 507 19.72 25.53 -11.24
CA CYS A 507 21.03 26.11 -10.93
C CYS A 507 21.86 26.54 -12.16
N ASN A 508 21.52 26.04 -13.34
CA ASN A 508 22.14 26.37 -14.62
C ASN A 508 21.39 27.45 -15.43
N SER A 509 20.25 27.96 -14.94
CA SER A 509 19.45 28.96 -15.65
C SER A 509 20.11 30.34 -15.68
N ALA A 510 20.01 31.01 -16.83
CA ALA A 510 20.64 32.31 -17.09
C ALA A 510 20.04 33.50 -16.31
N GLY A 511 19.09 33.26 -15.41
CA GLY A 511 18.50 34.28 -14.54
C GLY A 511 18.58 33.94 -13.04
N VAL A 512 19.38 32.95 -12.64
CA VAL A 512 19.66 32.66 -11.22
C VAL A 512 20.27 33.92 -10.57
N PRO A 513 19.66 34.50 -9.52
CA PRO A 513 20.14 35.73 -8.91
C PRO A 513 21.52 35.55 -8.27
N ALA A 514 22.42 36.53 -8.49
CA ALA A 514 23.68 36.64 -7.77
C ALA A 514 23.46 37.49 -6.49
N LEU A 515 23.74 36.89 -5.35
CA LEU A 515 23.54 37.47 -4.02
C LEU A 515 24.80 38.19 -3.51
N SER A 516 24.64 38.96 -2.44
CA SER A 516 25.71 39.74 -1.82
C SER A 516 25.59 39.76 -0.30
N GLU A 517 26.73 39.90 0.37
CA GLU A 517 26.84 39.99 1.83
C GLU A 517 25.98 41.13 2.42
N ASN A 518 25.51 40.94 3.66
CA ASN A 518 24.79 41.91 4.49
C ASN A 518 23.54 42.53 3.84
N THR A 519 22.92 41.80 2.91
CA THR A 519 21.78 42.25 2.10
C THR A 519 20.63 41.25 2.25
N PHE A 520 19.43 41.74 2.57
CA PHE A 520 18.22 40.92 2.59
C PHE A 520 17.65 40.77 1.18
N TYR A 521 17.44 39.53 0.77
CA TYR A 521 16.77 39.12 -0.44
C TYR A 521 15.40 38.52 -0.09
N PHE A 522 14.45 38.63 -1.00
CA PHE A 522 13.08 38.13 -0.84
C PHE A 522 12.62 37.46 -2.13
N GLY A 523 11.87 36.37 -2.00
CA GLY A 523 11.31 35.64 -3.12
C GLY A 523 10.24 34.66 -2.64
N ASP A 524 9.97 33.65 -3.44
CA ASP A 524 8.99 32.60 -3.14
C ASP A 524 9.28 31.33 -3.95
N THR A 525 8.72 30.19 -3.52
CA THR A 525 8.80 28.90 -4.20
C THR A 525 7.51 28.50 -4.95
N PHE A 526 6.51 29.40 -5.03
CA PHE A 526 5.32 29.14 -5.85
C PHE A 526 5.68 29.20 -7.34
N GLY A 527 5.04 28.38 -8.17
CA GLY A 527 5.32 28.38 -9.61
C GLY A 527 6.65 27.71 -10.01
N ALA A 528 7.47 27.32 -9.04
CA ALA A 528 8.71 26.58 -9.27
C ALA A 528 8.47 25.06 -9.43
N THR A 529 9.34 24.38 -10.16
CA THR A 529 9.36 22.91 -10.28
C THR A 529 10.29 22.28 -9.25
N THR A 530 10.45 20.95 -9.27
CA THR A 530 11.49 20.26 -8.48
C THR A 530 12.66 19.96 -9.40
N SER A 531 13.82 20.52 -9.07
CA SER A 531 15.07 20.31 -9.80
C SER A 531 15.38 18.81 -10.00
N PRO A 532 15.89 18.38 -11.17
CA PRO A 532 16.18 16.96 -11.48
C PRO A 532 17.25 16.28 -10.61
N THR A 533 17.84 16.99 -9.65
CA THR A 533 18.99 16.58 -8.82
C THR A 533 18.69 15.40 -7.89
N GLY A 534 17.41 15.06 -7.69
CA GLY A 534 17.02 13.83 -7.01
C GLY A 534 17.41 13.78 -5.53
N LEU A 535 17.39 14.94 -4.87
CA LEU A 535 17.63 15.11 -3.43
C LEU A 535 16.60 14.33 -2.61
N ILE A 536 16.91 13.05 -2.38
CA ILE A 536 16.23 12.14 -1.48
C ILE A 536 17.33 11.47 -0.65
N ASP A 537 17.20 11.57 0.68
CA ASP A 537 17.69 10.66 1.74
C ASP A 537 18.66 11.25 2.78
N GLY A 538 18.58 10.70 3.99
CA GLY A 538 19.64 10.74 5.00
C GLY A 538 19.85 12.05 5.75
N GLN A 539 20.71 12.91 5.20
CA GLN A 539 21.67 13.68 6.01
C GLN A 539 21.21 15.07 6.47
N CYS A 540 20.05 15.56 6.00
CA CYS A 540 19.53 16.90 6.34
C CYS A 540 18.03 16.78 6.58
N GLY A 541 17.67 16.04 7.64
CA GLY A 541 16.30 15.63 7.92
C GLY A 541 15.84 14.43 7.08
N THR A 542 14.78 13.75 7.53
CA THR A 542 14.30 12.53 6.86
C THR A 542 13.47 12.88 5.61
N PHE A 543 14.09 12.83 4.43
CA PHE A 543 13.44 13.08 3.12
C PHE A 543 12.31 12.11 2.73
N THR A 544 11.89 11.20 3.61
CA THR A 544 10.87 10.17 3.38
C THR A 544 9.44 10.74 3.40
N GLY A 545 9.14 11.66 2.47
CA GLY A 545 7.83 12.29 2.31
C GLY A 545 7.48 12.67 0.88
N SER A 546 8.42 13.25 0.12
CA SER A 546 8.09 13.82 -1.20
C SER A 546 9.28 13.91 -2.17
N ALA A 547 9.25 13.10 -3.22
CA ALA A 547 9.72 13.57 -4.51
C ALA A 547 8.64 14.57 -5.04
N GLY A 548 8.92 15.86 -4.98
CA GLY A 548 7.95 16.91 -5.38
C GLY A 548 7.96 18.23 -4.61
N GLY A 549 8.98 18.51 -3.78
CA GLY A 549 9.16 19.85 -3.21
C GLY A 549 9.71 20.82 -4.24
N SER A 550 9.03 21.93 -4.48
CA SER A 550 9.50 22.96 -5.41
C SER A 550 10.72 23.72 -4.86
N ASP A 551 11.69 24.00 -5.71
CA ASP A 551 12.93 24.68 -5.32
C ASP A 551 13.31 25.83 -6.26
N VAL A 552 14.01 26.82 -5.70
CA VAL A 552 14.63 27.91 -6.45
C VAL A 552 16.09 28.06 -6.06
N TRP A 553 16.88 28.61 -6.97
CA TRP A 553 18.32 28.71 -6.86
C TRP A 553 18.78 30.16 -6.84
N ALA A 554 19.89 30.38 -6.14
CA ALA A 554 20.66 31.61 -6.18
C ALA A 554 22.16 31.26 -6.29
N THR A 555 23.00 32.26 -6.54
CA THR A 555 24.47 32.12 -6.51
C THR A 555 25.08 33.12 -5.54
N PHE A 556 26.20 32.75 -4.92
CA PHE A 556 26.98 33.63 -4.07
C PHE A 556 28.47 33.48 -4.36
N THR A 557 29.17 34.59 -4.54
CA THR A 557 30.63 34.64 -4.74
C THR A 557 31.24 35.44 -3.58
N PRO A 558 31.84 34.79 -2.57
CA PRO A 558 32.35 35.47 -1.38
C PRO A 558 33.49 36.44 -1.73
N ALA A 559 33.56 37.60 -1.08
CA ALA A 559 34.63 38.58 -1.34
C ALA A 559 36.00 38.13 -0.79
N SER A 560 36.01 37.32 0.27
CA SER A 560 37.19 36.76 0.92
C SER A 560 36.93 35.34 1.42
N THR A 561 37.98 34.53 1.60
CA THR A 561 37.83 33.27 2.36
C THR A 561 37.52 33.63 3.81
N SER A 562 36.35 33.20 4.29
CA SER A 562 35.80 33.51 5.62
C SER A 562 34.65 32.56 5.92
N GLN A 563 34.13 32.63 7.14
CA GLN A 563 32.90 31.97 7.52
C GLN A 563 31.69 32.86 7.22
N TYR A 564 30.66 32.25 6.65
CA TYR A 564 29.44 32.90 6.23
C TYR A 564 28.24 32.20 6.85
N GLU A 565 27.41 32.97 7.55
CA GLU A 565 26.07 32.61 7.96
C GLU A 565 25.13 32.85 6.77
N ILE A 566 24.35 31.85 6.37
CA ILE A 566 23.32 31.94 5.33
C ILE A 566 22.00 31.54 5.99
N SER A 567 21.06 32.48 6.10
CA SER A 567 19.87 32.35 6.95
C SER A 567 18.58 32.58 6.17
N LEU A 568 17.61 31.66 6.31
CA LEU A 568 16.23 31.80 5.83
C LEU A 568 15.26 32.27 6.94
N CYS A 569 15.76 32.66 8.11
CA CYS A 569 14.94 32.90 9.30
C CYS A 569 13.84 33.95 9.10
N GLY A 570 12.62 33.61 9.52
CA GLY A 570 11.44 34.44 9.32
C GLY A 570 10.82 34.36 7.92
N SER A 571 11.18 33.35 7.12
CA SER A 571 10.40 32.94 5.95
C SER A 571 8.99 32.47 6.34
N ALA A 572 8.07 32.45 5.38
CA ALA A 572 6.63 32.26 5.66
C ALA A 572 6.16 30.79 5.66
N TYR A 573 7.08 29.83 5.51
CA TYR A 573 6.80 28.41 5.36
C TYR A 573 7.96 27.57 5.94
N ASP A 574 7.79 26.26 5.88
CA ASP A 574 8.73 25.23 6.32
C ASP A 574 9.85 25.06 5.28
N THR A 575 11.05 25.63 5.53
CA THR A 575 12.09 25.79 4.49
C THR A 575 13.15 24.69 4.49
N VAL A 576 13.84 24.51 3.36
CA VAL A 576 15.10 23.75 3.30
C VAL A 576 16.15 24.56 2.54
N LEU A 577 17.35 24.64 3.10
CA LEU A 577 18.51 25.35 2.57
C LEU A 577 19.64 24.36 2.24
N ALA A 578 20.28 24.50 1.08
CA ALA A 578 21.49 23.75 0.75
C ALA A 578 22.48 24.60 -0.04
N VAL A 579 23.78 24.36 0.12
CA VAL A 579 24.87 25.11 -0.53
C VAL A 579 25.82 24.15 -1.23
N PHE A 580 26.18 24.48 -2.48
CA PHE A 580 27.03 23.65 -3.33
C PHE A 580 28.18 24.46 -3.96
N SER A 581 29.39 23.91 -4.08
CA SER A 581 30.52 24.52 -4.81
C SER A 581 30.40 24.42 -6.33
N GLY A 582 29.37 23.75 -6.84
CA GLY A 582 29.01 23.69 -8.25
C GLY A 582 27.57 23.22 -8.44
N CYS A 583 26.88 23.68 -9.48
CA CYS A 583 25.53 23.24 -9.84
C CYS A 583 25.50 21.70 -9.93
N PRO A 584 24.77 21.01 -9.02
CA PRO A 584 24.94 19.57 -8.78
C PRO A 584 24.46 18.69 -9.95
N ALA A 585 25.10 17.52 -10.09
CA ALA A 585 24.74 16.50 -11.09
C ALA A 585 23.88 15.36 -10.50
N ASP A 586 23.86 15.24 -9.18
CA ASP A 586 23.10 14.28 -8.36
C ASP A 586 22.92 14.89 -6.96
N ALA A 587 22.33 14.15 -6.02
CA ALA A 587 21.96 14.65 -4.68
C ALA A 587 23.14 15.15 -3.83
N PHE A 588 24.37 14.66 -4.04
CA PHE A 588 25.51 14.93 -3.15
C PHE A 588 26.71 15.55 -3.85
N ALA A 589 26.75 15.55 -5.20
CA ALA A 589 27.80 16.16 -6.00
C ALA A 589 28.01 17.66 -5.67
N ASN A 590 29.18 17.99 -5.13
CA ASN A 590 29.61 19.33 -4.72
C ASN A 590 28.82 19.94 -3.53
N LEU A 591 28.12 19.14 -2.71
CA LEU A 591 27.44 19.63 -1.51
C LEU A 591 28.45 20.11 -0.45
N GLU A 592 28.25 21.34 0.04
CA GLU A 592 29.07 21.94 1.12
C GLU A 592 28.32 21.91 2.47
N GLY A 593 26.99 21.75 2.46
CA GLY A 593 26.14 21.62 3.63
C GLY A 593 24.66 21.87 3.33
N CYS A 594 23.76 21.30 4.13
CA CYS A 594 22.31 21.54 4.06
C CYS A 594 21.65 21.56 5.45
N ASN A 595 20.45 22.14 5.53
CA ASN A 595 19.63 22.21 6.75
C ASN A 595 18.15 22.42 6.40
N ASP A 596 17.23 21.83 7.18
CA ASP A 596 15.80 22.16 7.22
C ASP A 596 15.47 23.09 8.41
N ASP A 597 15.67 22.66 9.66
CA ASP A 597 15.28 23.39 10.88
C ASP A 597 16.42 24.18 11.58
N PHE A 598 16.10 25.35 12.14
CA PHE A 598 17.03 26.12 12.99
C PHE A 598 16.31 27.13 13.89
N CYS A 599 15.53 28.03 13.31
CA CYS A 599 14.89 29.16 14.01
C CYS A 599 13.37 28.96 14.15
N GLY A 600 12.98 27.73 14.50
CA GLY A 600 11.68 27.16 14.15
C GLY A 600 11.79 26.46 12.79
N LEU A 601 10.68 26.42 12.05
CA LEU A 601 10.53 25.80 10.71
C LEU A 601 11.29 26.54 9.59
N GLN A 602 12.46 27.10 9.88
CA GLN A 602 13.27 27.88 8.96
C GLN A 602 14.76 27.59 9.17
N SER A 603 15.46 27.44 8.04
CA SER A 603 16.82 26.90 7.98
C SER A 603 17.90 27.97 8.11
N GLN A 604 19.05 27.57 8.64
CA GLN A 604 20.27 28.39 8.61
C GLN A 604 21.51 27.49 8.49
N LEU A 605 22.54 27.98 7.80
CA LEU A 605 23.85 27.33 7.66
C LEU A 605 24.98 28.27 8.04
N THR A 606 26.09 27.71 8.51
CA THR A 606 27.34 28.43 8.80
C THR A 606 28.50 27.69 8.14
N LEU A 607 29.09 28.24 7.08
CA LEU A 607 30.06 27.55 6.23
C LEU A 607 31.31 28.40 5.99
N VAL A 608 32.49 27.76 5.89
CA VAL A 608 33.73 28.42 5.44
C VAL A 608 33.77 28.40 3.91
N LEU A 609 33.51 29.55 3.28
CA LEU A 609 33.42 29.67 1.83
C LEU A 609 34.65 30.40 1.26
N ASN A 610 35.17 29.91 0.14
CA ASN A 610 36.39 30.42 -0.47
C ASN A 610 36.16 31.71 -1.28
N GLY A 611 37.01 32.72 -1.04
CA GLY A 611 36.93 34.01 -1.72
C GLY A 611 37.12 33.89 -3.24
N GLY A 612 36.17 34.40 -4.00
CA GLY A 612 36.16 34.33 -5.47
C GLY A 612 35.64 33.01 -6.08
N THR A 613 35.37 31.98 -5.28
CA THR A 613 34.64 30.79 -5.72
C THR A 613 33.15 31.10 -5.80
N THR A 614 32.43 30.63 -6.82
CA THR A 614 30.98 30.85 -6.94
C THR A 614 30.24 29.60 -6.47
N TYR A 615 29.49 29.76 -5.38
CA TYR A 615 28.64 28.75 -4.78
C TYR A 615 27.20 28.90 -5.27
N TYR A 616 26.46 27.80 -5.27
CA TYR A 616 25.05 27.71 -5.65
C TYR A 616 24.24 27.42 -4.39
N ILE A 617 23.21 28.22 -4.14
CA ILE A 617 22.37 28.14 -2.95
C ILE A 617 20.98 27.70 -3.41
N ARG A 618 20.48 26.60 -2.83
CA ARG A 618 19.16 26.03 -3.08
C ARG A 618 18.21 26.43 -1.95
N ILE A 619 17.02 26.88 -2.31
CA ILE A 619 15.94 27.26 -1.39
C ILE A 619 14.71 26.43 -1.77
N ALA A 620 14.33 25.51 -0.89
CA ALA A 620 13.20 24.59 -1.07
C ALA A 620 12.29 24.64 0.17
N GLY A 621 11.43 23.62 0.35
CA GLY A 621 10.63 23.44 1.56
C GLY A 621 10.40 21.98 1.95
N TYR A 622 10.25 21.74 3.26
CA TYR A 622 10.07 20.41 3.83
C TYR A 622 8.71 19.82 3.43
N ALA A 623 8.65 18.51 3.18
CA ALA A 623 7.42 17.80 2.77
C ALA A 623 6.60 18.49 1.65
N ALA A 624 7.30 19.13 0.70
CA ALA A 624 6.74 19.95 -0.39
C ALA A 624 5.99 21.22 0.03
N ALA A 625 6.30 21.78 1.21
CA ALA A 625 5.89 23.12 1.57
C ALA A 625 6.40 24.18 0.57
N GLN A 626 5.54 25.14 0.25
CA GLN A 626 5.85 26.31 -0.59
C GLN A 626 5.46 27.60 0.14
N GLY A 627 6.15 28.69 -0.16
CA GLY A 627 5.82 30.00 0.40
C GLY A 627 6.77 31.10 -0.01
N SER A 628 6.59 32.28 0.57
CA SER A 628 7.55 33.38 0.43
C SER A 628 8.72 33.20 1.40
N TRP A 629 9.94 33.34 0.89
CA TRP A 629 11.17 33.30 1.68
C TRP A 629 11.81 34.69 1.81
N GLN A 630 12.59 34.86 2.87
CA GLN A 630 13.61 35.89 2.99
C GLN A 630 14.96 35.23 3.21
N LEU A 631 16.04 35.78 2.65
CA LEU A 631 17.39 35.25 2.79
C LEU A 631 18.37 36.37 3.10
N VAL A 632 19.28 36.16 4.05
CA VAL A 632 20.44 37.03 4.29
C VAL A 632 21.73 36.20 4.36
N ILE A 633 22.84 36.77 3.86
CA ILE A 633 24.19 36.19 3.95
C ILE A 633 25.06 37.15 4.76
N ASN A 634 25.52 36.73 5.94
CA ASN A 634 26.37 37.53 6.81
C ASN A 634 27.79 36.94 6.86
N ASN A 635 28.80 37.77 6.59
CA ASN A 635 30.20 37.41 6.78
C ASN A 635 30.54 37.58 8.27
N ILE A 636 30.77 36.46 8.98
CA ILE A 636 30.97 36.46 10.44
C ILE A 636 32.46 36.43 10.84
N GLY A 637 33.36 36.48 9.85
CA GLY A 637 34.82 36.49 10.04
C GLY A 637 35.47 35.15 9.67
N ALA A 638 36.80 35.12 9.64
CA ALA A 638 37.54 33.86 9.44
C ALA A 638 37.70 33.11 10.78
N PRO A 639 37.65 31.76 10.79
CA PRO A 639 37.75 30.98 12.01
C PRO A 639 39.10 31.20 12.72
N ALA A 640 39.03 31.43 14.03
CA ALA A 640 40.20 31.73 14.85
C ALA A 640 40.91 30.45 15.33
N GLY A 641 42.20 30.58 15.67
CA GLY A 641 43.07 29.50 16.10
C GLY A 641 44.45 30.00 16.53
N ARG A 642 45.34 29.08 16.92
CA ARG A 642 46.66 29.41 17.47
C ARG A 642 47.56 30.06 16.42
N CYS A 643 48.18 31.16 16.82
CA CYS A 643 49.30 31.75 16.11
C CYS A 643 50.53 31.89 17.02
N CYS A 644 51.62 31.21 16.68
CA CYS A 644 52.91 31.34 17.36
C CYS A 644 53.83 32.33 16.65
N THR A 645 54.10 33.48 17.28
CA THR A 645 55.10 34.46 16.85
C THR A 645 56.31 34.39 17.78
N GLY A 646 57.21 33.43 17.48
CA GLY A 646 58.22 32.97 18.45
C GLY A 646 57.53 32.39 19.69
N ASN A 647 58.03 32.72 20.88
CA ASN A 647 57.42 32.31 22.16
C ASN A 647 56.08 33.02 22.48
N THR A 648 55.60 33.94 21.62
CA THR A 648 54.34 34.66 21.86
C THR A 648 53.18 33.92 21.19
N CYS A 649 52.25 33.42 21.99
CA CYS A 649 50.99 32.86 21.49
C CYS A 649 49.90 33.94 21.41
N THR A 650 49.11 33.91 20.35
CA THR A 650 47.87 34.68 20.19
C THR A 650 46.83 33.82 19.49
N VAL A 651 45.54 34.03 19.78
CA VAL A 651 44.43 33.44 19.01
C VAL A 651 43.90 34.51 18.07
N VAL A 652 44.01 34.25 16.76
CA VAL A 652 43.64 35.15 15.64
C VAL A 652 43.15 34.29 14.46
N ASP A 653 42.75 34.89 13.35
CA ASP A 653 42.54 34.16 12.09
C ASP A 653 43.85 33.80 11.37
N GLU A 654 43.79 32.83 10.45
CA GLU A 654 44.95 32.36 9.67
C GLU A 654 45.64 33.50 8.90
N VAL A 655 44.86 34.40 8.27
CA VAL A 655 45.39 35.47 7.43
C VAL A 655 46.14 36.49 8.28
N THR A 656 45.59 36.87 9.44
CA THR A 656 46.29 37.70 10.43
C THR A 656 47.55 37.00 10.95
N CYS A 657 47.50 35.69 11.21
CA CYS A 657 48.66 34.95 11.70
C CYS A 657 49.83 34.93 10.71
N LEU A 658 49.56 34.52 9.47
CA LEU A 658 50.58 34.39 8.43
C LEU A 658 51.14 35.75 8.01
N ASN A 659 50.32 36.80 7.95
CA ASN A 659 50.80 38.18 7.72
C ASN A 659 51.60 38.74 8.91
N GLY A 660 51.35 38.27 10.13
CA GLY A 660 52.16 38.55 11.31
C GLY A 660 53.52 37.83 11.32
N GLY A 661 53.77 36.93 10.36
CA GLY A 661 54.96 36.08 10.33
C GLY A 661 54.93 34.96 11.39
N GLY A 662 53.74 34.62 11.90
CA GLY A 662 53.55 33.53 12.86
C GLY A 662 53.33 32.18 12.19
N VAL A 663 53.53 31.11 12.98
CA VAL A 663 53.14 29.75 12.60
C VAL A 663 51.70 29.52 13.01
N TRP A 664 50.86 29.20 12.02
CA TRP A 664 49.45 28.84 12.23
C TRP A 664 49.33 27.42 12.81
N GLY A 665 48.51 27.27 13.84
CA GLY A 665 48.23 25.99 14.50
C GLY A 665 47.03 25.22 13.94
N GLY A 666 46.24 25.83 13.05
CA GLY A 666 44.94 25.34 12.60
C GLY A 666 43.77 26.02 13.34
N PRO A 667 42.56 26.03 12.75
CA PRO A 667 41.35 26.57 13.39
C PRO A 667 41.03 25.83 14.71
N GLY A 668 40.35 26.50 15.64
CA GLY A 668 39.98 25.98 16.96
C GLY A 668 41.13 25.84 17.96
N THR A 669 42.37 25.69 17.50
CA THR A 669 43.54 25.48 18.38
C THR A 669 43.83 26.67 19.28
N ASP A 670 44.27 26.40 20.51
CA ASP A 670 44.40 27.42 21.56
C ASP A 670 45.86 27.73 21.96
N CYS A 671 46.02 28.55 23.01
CA CYS A 671 47.32 28.97 23.53
C CYS A 671 47.84 28.18 24.74
N GLN A 672 47.26 27.03 25.07
CA GLN A 672 47.83 26.10 26.05
C GLN A 672 48.71 25.04 25.38
N GLY A 673 49.80 24.65 26.07
CA GLY A 673 50.72 23.63 25.58
C GLY A 673 50.20 22.22 25.77
N ALA A 674 51.01 21.24 25.32
CA ALA A 674 50.70 19.83 25.49
C ALA A 674 50.35 19.49 26.95
N ALA A 675 49.37 18.60 27.12
CA ALA A 675 48.90 18.19 28.42
C ALA A 675 50.00 17.48 29.24
N PRO A 676 50.06 17.68 30.57
CA PRO A 676 50.86 16.82 31.42
C PRO A 676 50.29 15.38 31.42
N ALA A 677 50.97 14.43 32.05
CA ALA A 677 50.38 13.11 32.28
C ALA A 677 49.12 13.23 33.16
N TYR A 678 48.11 12.39 32.91
CA TYR A 678 46.88 12.33 33.71
C TYR A 678 47.18 12.14 35.21
N THR A 679 46.36 12.76 36.07
CA THR A 679 46.38 12.47 37.52
C THR A 679 45.88 11.05 37.80
N ALA A 680 44.89 10.61 37.04
CA ALA A 680 44.52 9.20 36.87
C ALA A 680 43.80 9.02 35.52
N SER A 681 44.01 7.88 34.87
CA SER A 681 43.33 7.49 33.62
C SER A 681 42.94 6.01 33.62
N SER A 682 42.10 5.64 32.66
CA SER A 682 41.75 4.26 32.32
C SER A 682 41.82 4.08 30.82
N GLN A 683 42.21 2.89 30.37
CA GLN A 683 42.24 2.50 28.96
C GLN A 683 41.33 1.30 28.74
N PRO A 684 39.99 1.46 28.90
CA PRO A 684 39.08 0.32 29.04
C PRO A 684 38.88 -0.44 27.72
N ASN A 685 39.12 0.20 26.57
CA ASN A 685 38.83 -0.34 25.23
C ASN A 685 37.39 -0.87 25.14
N LEU A 686 36.46 -0.08 25.68
CA LEU A 686 35.06 -0.45 25.88
C LEU A 686 34.25 -0.10 24.63
N PHE A 687 33.68 -1.12 24.00
CA PHE A 687 32.81 -0.96 22.84
C PHE A 687 31.54 -0.22 23.25
N ILE A 688 31.26 0.91 22.60
CA ILE A 688 30.13 1.79 22.88
C ILE A 688 29.06 1.55 21.83
N ASN A 689 27.88 1.14 22.28
CA ASN A 689 26.75 0.78 21.43
C ASN A 689 25.38 0.90 22.14
N SER A 690 25.37 1.59 23.30
CA SER A 690 24.29 1.72 24.29
C SER A 690 24.84 2.37 25.57
N PHE A 691 24.16 2.23 26.71
CA PHE A 691 24.66 2.65 28.03
C PHE A 691 25.85 1.80 28.52
N HIS A 692 26.96 2.48 28.85
CA HIS A 692 28.20 1.92 29.37
C HIS A 692 28.81 2.77 30.49
N GLN A 693 29.64 2.17 31.34
CA GLN A 693 30.35 2.86 32.42
C GLN A 693 31.77 2.32 32.62
N ASP A 694 32.70 3.20 33.00
CA ASP A 694 34.04 2.86 33.48
C ASP A 694 34.43 3.72 34.69
N THR A 695 35.42 3.29 35.47
CA THR A 695 35.81 3.94 36.72
C THR A 695 37.32 4.03 36.95
N ILE A 696 37.81 5.22 37.30
CA ILE A 696 39.16 5.42 37.85
C ILE A 696 39.10 5.62 39.37
N THR A 697 40.21 5.38 40.07
CA THR A 697 40.30 5.63 41.52
C THR A 697 41.55 6.43 41.87
N ILE A 698 41.35 7.65 42.37
CA ILE A 698 42.43 8.55 42.78
C ILE A 698 42.78 8.26 44.24
N VAL A 699 44.05 7.88 44.49
CA VAL A 699 44.58 7.55 45.82
C VAL A 699 45.41 8.72 46.35
N GLY A 700 45.02 9.27 47.49
CA GLY A 700 45.74 10.41 48.11
C GLY A 700 45.40 11.76 47.48
N GLY A 701 44.13 11.98 47.12
CA GLY A 701 43.65 13.18 46.46
C GLY A 701 43.77 14.48 47.26
N GLN A 702 43.47 15.57 46.55
CA GLN A 702 43.68 16.96 46.93
C GLN A 702 42.39 17.78 46.80
N THR A 703 42.34 18.99 47.38
CA THR A 703 41.25 19.92 47.11
C THR A 703 41.29 20.33 45.64
N ILE A 704 40.17 20.19 44.95
CA ILE A 704 40.00 20.60 43.56
C ILE A 704 39.83 22.12 43.50
N THR A 705 40.60 22.78 42.65
CA THR A 705 40.46 24.20 42.28
C THR A 705 40.32 24.40 40.76
N ASP A 706 40.61 23.35 39.99
CA ASP A 706 40.66 23.23 38.54
C ASP A 706 40.63 21.71 38.22
N LEU A 707 39.88 21.30 37.20
CA LEU A 707 39.69 19.89 36.82
C LEU A 707 39.42 19.77 35.31
N ASP A 708 40.36 19.20 34.56
CA ASP A 708 40.17 18.85 33.15
C ASP A 708 39.82 17.37 32.98
N VAL A 709 39.06 17.05 31.92
CA VAL A 709 38.75 15.67 31.49
C VAL A 709 39.31 15.43 30.08
N GLY A 710 40.06 14.34 29.90
CA GLY A 710 40.53 13.89 28.58
C GLY A 710 39.77 12.64 28.13
N ILE A 711 39.39 12.59 26.85
CA ILE A 711 38.66 11.47 26.21
C ILE A 711 39.35 11.11 24.89
N MET A 712 39.42 9.81 24.59
CA MET A 712 39.87 9.24 23.32
C MET A 712 38.89 8.14 22.91
N MET A 713 37.95 8.48 22.02
CA MET A 713 36.80 7.66 21.66
C MET A 713 36.44 7.83 20.18
N PRO A 714 36.97 6.97 19.30
CA PRO A 714 36.40 6.77 17.97
C PRO A 714 34.93 6.39 18.04
N HIS A 715 34.11 7.04 17.23
CA HIS A 715 32.67 6.84 17.10
C HIS A 715 32.30 7.26 15.68
N ALA A 716 31.47 6.49 14.97
CA ALA A 716 31.17 6.77 13.55
C ALA A 716 30.14 7.90 13.37
N TRP A 717 29.48 8.28 14.46
CA TRP A 717 28.70 9.50 14.61
C TRP A 717 28.99 10.11 15.98
N GLN A 718 29.01 11.44 16.12
CA GLN A 718 29.18 12.08 17.44
C GLN A 718 27.86 12.48 18.09
N GLY A 719 26.83 12.77 17.28
CA GLY A 719 25.58 13.41 17.74
C GLY A 719 24.58 12.51 18.47
N ASP A 720 24.91 11.23 18.67
CA ASP A 720 24.14 10.26 19.46
C ASP A 720 24.80 9.94 20.82
N VAL A 721 25.91 10.62 21.14
CA VAL A 721 26.71 10.32 22.33
C VAL A 721 26.38 11.27 23.49
N ILE A 722 26.11 10.70 24.66
CA ILE A 722 26.06 11.41 25.96
C ILE A 722 27.23 10.94 26.82
N VAL A 723 27.97 11.86 27.44
CA VAL A 723 29.00 11.56 28.43
C VAL A 723 28.78 12.35 29.72
N THR A 724 28.74 11.65 30.86
CA THR A 724 28.64 12.27 32.19
C THR A 724 29.74 11.78 33.13
N LEU A 725 30.27 12.69 33.96
CA LEU A 725 31.28 12.40 34.97
C LEU A 725 30.68 12.57 36.37
N THR A 726 30.86 11.57 37.24
CA THR A 726 30.43 11.60 38.65
C THR A 726 31.62 11.49 39.61
N SER A 727 31.66 12.37 40.62
CA SER A 727 32.72 12.41 41.64
C SER A 727 32.49 11.42 42.79
N PRO A 728 33.52 11.13 43.61
CA PRO A 728 33.39 10.32 44.83
C PRO A 728 32.41 10.89 45.87
N MET A 729 32.03 12.17 45.75
CA MET A 729 31.05 12.83 46.63
C MET A 729 29.62 12.82 46.06
N GLY A 730 29.42 12.34 44.82
CA GLY A 730 28.12 12.22 44.18
C GLY A 730 27.67 13.45 43.39
N THR A 731 28.56 14.43 43.19
CA THR A 731 28.35 15.51 42.21
C THR A 731 28.49 14.91 40.81
N THR A 732 27.60 15.29 39.89
CA THR A 732 27.60 14.80 38.50
C THR A 732 27.51 15.99 37.55
N VAL A 733 28.29 15.94 36.47
CA VAL A 733 28.32 16.94 35.39
C VAL A 733 28.14 16.21 34.05
N THR A 734 27.29 16.75 33.18
CA THR A 734 27.22 16.32 31.77
C THR A 734 28.29 17.06 30.99
N LEU A 735 29.13 16.30 30.29
CA LEU A 735 30.28 16.80 29.53
C LEU A 735 30.00 16.90 28.03
N ILE A 736 29.19 15.95 27.55
CA ILE A 736 28.77 15.75 26.15
C ILE A 736 27.27 15.36 26.22
N ASP A 737 26.38 16.00 25.47
CA ASP A 737 24.93 15.69 25.48
C ASP A 737 24.30 15.69 24.06
N GLU A 738 24.38 14.54 23.37
CA GLU A 738 23.87 14.33 22.00
C GLU A 738 24.23 15.46 20.98
N PRO A 739 25.52 15.72 20.69
CA PRO A 739 25.98 16.84 19.85
C PRO A 739 25.26 17.00 18.50
N GLY A 740 24.23 17.84 18.46
CA GLY A 740 23.42 18.15 17.29
C GLY A 740 21.95 17.78 17.43
N ASN A 741 21.52 17.22 18.57
CA ASN A 741 20.13 16.86 18.84
C ASN A 741 19.47 17.82 19.86
N PRO A 742 18.29 18.42 19.57
CA PRO A 742 17.68 18.51 18.25
C PRO A 742 18.52 19.37 17.29
N PRO A 743 18.38 19.21 15.97
CA PRO A 743 18.98 20.12 14.99
C PRO A 743 18.25 21.48 15.07
N PHE A 744 18.80 22.54 15.67
CA PHE A 744 20.09 22.66 16.36
C PHE A 744 19.88 23.24 17.76
N THR A 745 20.53 22.62 18.74
CA THR A 745 21.79 23.25 19.17
C THR A 745 22.93 22.24 19.03
N PHE A 746 23.92 22.63 18.22
CA PHE A 746 25.34 22.34 18.44
C PHE A 746 25.85 20.89 18.22
N GLY A 747 26.49 20.61 17.07
CA GLY A 747 27.03 19.28 16.73
C GLY A 747 28.03 19.25 15.57
N PHE A 748 28.73 18.11 15.39
CA PHE A 748 29.69 17.87 14.31
C PHE A 748 29.26 16.70 13.40
N ASP A 749 29.32 16.89 12.07
CA ASP A 749 29.18 15.83 11.06
C ASP A 749 30.46 14.96 10.90
N THR A 750 31.24 14.76 11.96
CA THR A 750 32.58 14.16 11.88
C THR A 750 32.79 13.00 12.85
N ASP A 751 33.47 11.96 12.39
CA ASP A 751 33.92 10.84 13.23
C ASP A 751 34.84 11.32 14.38
N ASN A 752 34.81 10.58 15.50
CA ASN A 752 35.84 10.52 16.56
C ASN A 752 36.05 11.74 17.50
N PHE A 753 35.92 11.48 18.81
CA PHE A 753 36.48 12.33 19.87
C PHE A 753 37.96 11.99 20.10
N GLY A 754 38.86 12.91 19.78
CA GLY A 754 40.31 12.76 19.88
C GLY A 754 40.93 12.09 18.63
N ASP A 755 42.23 12.32 18.43
CA ASP A 755 42.99 11.74 17.32
C ASP A 755 43.92 10.61 17.80
N GLN A 756 43.57 9.36 17.49
CA GLN A 756 44.43 8.21 17.77
C GLN A 756 45.72 8.17 16.93
N GLY A 757 45.76 8.86 15.79
CA GLY A 757 46.93 8.91 14.91
C GLY A 757 48.08 9.72 15.49
N SER A 758 47.78 10.84 16.16
CA SER A 758 48.75 11.63 16.93
C SER A 758 48.80 11.27 18.43
N GLY A 759 47.76 10.60 18.95
CA GLY A 759 47.60 10.35 20.39
C GLY A 759 47.08 11.58 21.15
N THR A 760 46.46 12.54 20.46
CA THR A 760 45.96 13.79 21.07
C THR A 760 44.51 13.62 21.52
N PRO A 761 44.20 13.64 22.83
CA PRO A 761 42.83 13.49 23.31
C PRO A 761 41.97 14.72 22.99
N PHE A 762 40.66 14.51 23.03
CA PHE A 762 39.67 15.55 23.23
C PHE A 762 39.69 15.97 24.70
N ILE A 763 39.90 17.26 24.99
CA ILE A 763 40.05 17.79 26.35
C ILE A 763 38.90 18.76 26.64
N LEU A 764 38.19 18.49 27.73
CA LEU A 764 37.10 19.30 28.26
C LEU A 764 37.59 20.10 29.47
N ASP A 765 37.36 21.42 29.44
CA ASP A 765 37.81 22.42 30.40
C ASP A 765 36.82 23.59 30.45
N ASP A 766 36.29 23.98 31.62
CA ASP A 766 35.43 25.17 31.74
C ASP A 766 36.20 26.51 31.88
N GLN A 767 37.53 26.47 31.79
CA GLN A 767 38.45 27.63 31.66
C GLN A 767 38.99 27.81 30.22
N ALA A 768 38.48 27.05 29.23
CA ALA A 768 39.02 27.04 27.86
C ALA A 768 39.12 28.46 27.24
N PRO A 769 40.32 28.93 26.83
CA PRO A 769 40.59 30.35 26.60
C PRO A 769 39.99 30.92 25.30
N ASN A 770 39.46 30.05 24.43
CA ASN A 770 38.75 30.38 23.20
C ASN A 770 37.25 30.66 23.44
N SER A 771 36.69 30.31 24.61
CA SER A 771 35.24 30.35 24.90
C SER A 771 34.34 29.61 23.90
N GLN A 772 34.92 28.64 23.19
CA GLN A 772 34.21 27.79 22.24
C GLN A 772 33.72 26.54 22.97
N THR A 773 32.41 26.42 23.11
CA THR A 773 31.77 25.10 23.20
C THR A 773 32.08 24.37 21.89
N TYR A 774 32.37 23.06 21.93
CA TYR A 774 32.80 22.32 20.73
C TYR A 774 31.69 22.24 19.70
N ASP A 775 30.51 21.81 20.15
CA ASP A 775 29.19 22.43 20.01
C ASP A 775 29.04 23.62 19.01
N SER A 776 29.83 24.69 19.14
CA SER A 776 29.59 25.95 18.44
C SER A 776 29.70 25.81 16.91
N PRO A 777 28.69 26.28 16.12
CA PRO A 777 28.63 26.13 14.66
C PRO A 777 29.71 26.95 13.92
N GLN A 778 30.58 27.64 14.66
CA GLN A 778 31.67 28.46 14.16
C GLN A 778 32.97 27.67 13.95
N VAL A 779 33.08 26.42 14.41
CA VAL A 779 34.37 25.68 14.44
C VAL A 779 34.37 24.37 13.63
N ALA A 780 33.20 23.91 13.15
CA ALA A 780 32.94 22.51 12.81
C ALA A 780 33.39 22.00 11.42
N ALA A 781 33.38 22.84 10.38
CA ALA A 781 33.46 22.34 9.00
C ALA A 781 34.87 21.81 8.63
N GLY A 782 35.03 20.48 8.58
CA GLY A 782 36.20 19.78 8.02
C GLY A 782 37.25 19.27 9.02
N ILE A 783 36.91 19.10 10.32
CA ILE A 783 37.82 18.58 11.34
C ILE A 783 37.50 17.10 11.66
N ASN A 784 38.06 16.18 10.87
CA ASN A 784 37.80 14.72 10.93
C ASN A 784 38.28 13.98 12.20
N ASN A 785 38.74 14.69 13.23
CA ASN A 785 39.13 14.16 14.54
C ASN A 785 39.13 15.35 15.53
N VAL A 786 38.10 15.49 16.37
CA VAL A 786 37.98 16.67 17.24
C VAL A 786 38.94 16.53 18.42
N SER A 787 39.96 17.38 18.50
CA SER A 787 41.05 17.28 19.48
C SER A 787 41.46 18.65 20.01
N GLY A 788 42.21 18.70 21.12
CA GLY A 788 42.51 19.96 21.81
C GLY A 788 41.49 20.29 22.91
N ARG A 789 41.40 21.57 23.30
CA ARG A 789 40.69 22.05 24.50
C ARG A 789 39.38 22.79 24.18
N TRP A 790 38.30 22.41 24.86
CA TRP A 790 36.93 22.82 24.59
C TRP A 790 36.11 22.99 25.88
N LEU A 791 35.07 23.84 25.87
CA LEU A 791 34.11 23.92 26.97
C LEU A 791 33.18 22.68 26.99
N PRO A 792 32.77 22.15 28.16
CA PRO A 792 31.69 21.15 28.27
C PRO A 792 30.30 21.79 28.14
N ASP A 793 29.32 21.05 27.61
CA ASP A 793 28.02 21.60 27.20
C ASP A 793 27.12 21.96 28.39
N LEU A 794 26.82 20.97 29.23
CA LEU A 794 25.77 21.04 30.26
C LEU A 794 26.31 20.87 31.68
N GLY A 795 27.48 21.48 31.93
CA GLY A 795 27.89 21.85 33.28
C GLY A 795 29.37 22.24 33.36
N PRO A 796 29.71 23.34 34.06
CA PRO A 796 31.10 23.71 34.27
C PRO A 796 31.82 22.70 35.18
N LEU A 797 33.03 22.28 34.80
CA LEU A 797 33.87 21.38 35.61
C LEU A 797 34.25 22.00 36.97
N SER A 798 34.27 23.34 37.07
CA SER A 798 34.34 24.07 38.34
C SER A 798 33.19 23.76 39.32
N ALA A 799 32.15 23.03 38.95
CA ALA A 799 31.18 22.43 39.88
C ALA A 799 31.84 21.47 40.91
N PHE A 800 32.98 20.87 40.57
CA PHE A 800 33.76 20.02 41.48
C PHE A 800 34.69 20.81 42.42
N ASN A 801 34.78 22.14 42.30
CA ASN A 801 35.73 22.95 43.07
C ASN A 801 35.40 22.96 44.57
N GLY A 802 36.42 22.70 45.39
CA GLY A 802 36.31 22.54 46.83
C GLY A 802 36.07 21.09 47.29
N GLU A 803 35.72 20.17 46.39
CA GLU A 803 35.71 18.73 46.71
C GLU A 803 37.12 18.18 46.91
N ASN A 804 37.23 16.97 47.46
CA ASN A 804 38.48 16.23 47.51
C ASN A 804 38.49 15.19 46.39
N SER A 805 39.51 15.19 45.53
CA SER A 805 39.60 14.27 44.40
C SER A 805 39.77 12.80 44.78
N ALA A 806 40.05 12.47 46.06
CA ALA A 806 40.27 11.11 46.54
C ALA A 806 39.01 10.23 46.48
N GLY A 807 39.12 9.08 45.81
CA GLY A 807 38.05 8.09 45.70
C GLY A 807 37.82 7.61 44.27
N THR A 808 36.70 6.94 44.06
CA THR A 808 36.29 6.41 42.74
C THR A 808 35.48 7.45 41.97
N TRP A 809 35.93 7.76 40.76
CA TRP A 809 35.23 8.58 39.78
C TRP A 809 34.63 7.66 38.72
N THR A 810 33.43 7.98 38.23
CA THR A 810 32.73 7.20 37.22
C THR A 810 32.49 8.05 35.98
N LEU A 811 32.95 7.58 34.82
CA LEU A 811 32.50 8.06 33.53
C LEU A 811 31.34 7.18 33.06
N THR A 812 30.23 7.79 32.65
CA THR A 812 29.14 7.12 31.95
C THR A 812 29.14 7.60 30.52
N VAL A 813 29.06 6.67 29.57
CA VAL A 813 28.93 6.94 28.14
C VAL A 813 27.64 6.27 27.67
N ILE A 814 26.83 6.95 26.88
CA ILE A 814 25.62 6.40 26.28
C ILE A 814 25.67 6.74 24.80
N ASP A 815 25.57 5.73 23.94
CA ASP A 815 25.09 5.87 22.57
C ASP A 815 23.57 5.64 22.59
N VAL A 816 22.81 6.54 21.95
CA VAL A 816 21.33 6.50 21.93
C VAL A 816 20.72 5.83 20.69
N PHE A 817 21.51 5.51 19.65
CA PHE A 817 21.04 4.93 18.38
C PHE A 817 21.53 3.50 18.05
N SER A 818 22.39 2.90 18.86
CA SER A 818 22.74 1.45 18.92
C SER A 818 22.51 0.61 17.64
N GLY A 819 23.58 0.36 16.88
CA GLY A 819 23.64 -0.74 15.90
C GLY A 819 23.93 -0.36 14.44
N ALA A 820 24.25 0.90 14.13
CA ALA A 820 24.76 1.32 12.82
C ALA A 820 26.13 2.05 12.90
N ASP A 821 26.40 2.67 14.05
CA ASP A 821 27.34 3.78 14.26
C ASP A 821 28.35 3.51 15.41
N ASP A 822 28.17 2.37 16.11
CA ASP A 822 28.88 1.90 17.30
C ASP A 822 30.39 2.27 17.35
N GLY A 823 30.83 2.94 18.42
CA GLY A 823 32.23 3.31 18.63
C GLY A 823 32.98 2.52 19.70
N THR A 824 34.07 3.09 20.22
CA THR A 824 34.89 2.47 21.29
C THR A 824 35.61 3.52 22.14
N LEU A 825 35.33 3.54 23.45
CA LEU A 825 36.09 4.31 24.43
C LEU A 825 37.45 3.64 24.68
N VAL A 826 38.51 4.19 24.09
CA VAL A 826 39.86 3.61 24.17
C VAL A 826 40.64 4.14 25.38
N GLU A 827 40.56 5.43 25.68
CA GLU A 827 41.13 6.04 26.88
C GLU A 827 40.25 7.18 27.42
N TRP A 828 40.24 7.37 28.74
CA TRP A 828 39.84 8.62 29.38
C TRP A 828 40.65 8.87 30.65
N GLY A 829 40.71 10.13 31.11
CA GLY A 829 41.37 10.45 32.37
C GLY A 829 41.06 11.85 32.88
N LEU A 830 41.51 12.12 34.11
CA LEU A 830 41.35 13.40 34.79
C LEU A 830 42.72 14.03 35.07
N TRP A 831 42.79 15.35 34.92
CA TRP A 831 43.85 16.16 35.50
C TRP A 831 43.28 17.01 36.63
N VAL A 832 43.80 16.85 37.85
CA VAL A 832 43.34 17.62 39.02
C VAL A 832 44.35 18.72 39.32
N ASN A 833 43.91 19.97 39.31
CA ASN A 833 44.76 21.16 39.41
C ASN A 833 45.93 21.15 38.41
N PRO A 834 45.68 20.98 37.10
CA PRO A 834 46.72 20.92 36.08
C PRO A 834 47.57 22.20 35.97
N THR A 835 48.73 22.06 35.33
CA THR A 835 49.51 23.19 34.82
C THR A 835 50.03 22.83 33.43
N PHE A 836 49.49 23.46 32.39
CA PHE A 836 49.88 23.21 31.01
C PHE A 836 51.23 23.83 30.66
N GLY A 837 51.90 23.27 29.64
CA GLY A 837 53.06 23.91 29.04
C GLY A 837 52.68 25.19 28.28
N ALA A 838 53.67 25.91 27.76
CA ALA A 838 53.40 26.98 26.80
C ALA A 838 53.10 26.39 25.40
N ALA A 839 52.00 26.81 24.75
CA ALA A 839 51.70 26.38 23.37
C ALA A 839 52.81 26.74 22.39
N CYS A 840 53.31 27.96 22.52
CA CYS A 840 54.50 28.42 21.83
C CYS A 840 55.69 28.32 22.80
N GLY A 841 56.12 27.09 23.07
CA GLY A 841 57.42 26.86 23.70
C GLY A 841 58.54 27.53 22.90
N SER A 842 59.71 27.69 23.50
CA SER A 842 60.92 28.02 22.75
C SER A 842 61.19 26.90 21.74
N THR A 843 60.74 27.07 20.50
CA THR A 843 61.08 26.17 19.40
C THR A 843 62.58 26.31 19.17
N CYS A 844 63.32 25.43 19.84
CA CYS A 844 64.73 25.17 19.70
C CYS A 844 64.81 24.05 18.66
N PRO A 845 64.67 24.31 17.34
CA PRO A 845 64.30 23.29 16.34
C PRO A 845 65.52 22.44 15.92
N ALA A 846 66.48 22.37 16.83
CA ALA A 846 67.75 21.69 16.85
C ALA A 846 67.77 20.64 17.98
N ASP A 847 66.96 20.82 19.03
CA ASP A 847 66.49 19.76 19.92
C ASP A 847 65.31 19.08 19.22
N TRP A 848 65.46 17.79 18.94
CA TRP A 848 64.49 16.99 18.19
C TRP A 848 63.99 15.79 19.00
N ASP A 849 64.76 15.30 19.98
CA ASP A 849 64.27 14.25 20.87
C ASP A 849 63.49 14.78 22.10
N GLY A 850 63.49 16.10 22.31
CA GLY A 850 62.67 16.80 23.30
C GLY A 850 63.31 16.89 24.69
N ASN A 851 64.62 16.64 24.82
CA ASN A 851 65.30 16.59 26.13
C ASN A 851 65.60 17.97 26.75
N ASN A 852 65.35 19.08 26.03
CA ASN A 852 65.70 20.47 26.35
C ASN A 852 67.20 20.81 26.25
N THR A 853 67.98 20.01 25.50
CA THR A 853 69.35 20.33 25.13
C THR A 853 69.65 19.94 23.69
N VAL A 854 70.31 20.83 22.95
CA VAL A 854 70.83 20.55 21.62
C VAL A 854 72.13 19.77 21.75
N GLU A 855 72.13 18.52 21.31
CA GLU A 855 73.32 17.69 21.20
C GLU A 855 73.34 16.87 19.90
N VAL A 856 74.30 15.95 19.76
CA VAL A 856 74.46 15.19 18.50
C VAL A 856 73.38 14.11 18.35
N ASN A 857 72.71 13.74 19.45
CA ASN A 857 71.61 12.77 19.44
C ASN A 857 70.41 13.28 18.63
N ASP A 858 70.13 14.59 18.62
CA ASP A 858 69.06 15.19 17.83
C ASP A 858 69.23 14.98 16.33
N ILE A 859 70.47 15.01 15.83
CA ILE A 859 70.76 14.70 14.42
C ILE A 859 70.43 13.24 14.12
N PHE A 860 70.70 12.32 15.05
CA PHE A 860 70.35 10.91 14.88
C PHE A 860 68.85 10.65 15.04
N ALA A 861 68.17 11.35 15.94
CA ALA A 861 66.72 11.27 16.13
C ALA A 861 65.98 11.85 14.90
N PHE A 862 66.40 13.01 14.39
CA PHE A 862 65.88 13.61 13.16
C PHE A 862 66.09 12.69 11.96
N LEU A 863 67.30 12.16 11.75
CA LEU A 863 67.57 11.25 10.63
C LEU A 863 66.76 9.94 10.76
N THR A 864 66.57 9.43 11.98
CA THR A 864 65.71 8.26 12.23
C THR A 864 64.26 8.55 11.84
N ALA A 865 63.71 9.69 12.25
CA ALA A 865 62.37 10.14 11.88
C ALA A 865 62.22 10.38 10.35
N TRP A 866 63.24 10.95 9.71
CA TRP A 866 63.29 11.17 8.26
C TRP A 866 63.31 9.84 7.49
N PHE A 867 64.14 8.87 7.90
CA PHE A 867 64.14 7.53 7.29
C PHE A 867 62.85 6.73 7.56
N ALA A 868 62.11 7.06 8.62
CA ALA A 868 60.78 6.51 8.90
C ALA A 868 59.63 7.23 8.18
N ASN A 869 59.92 8.20 7.30
CA ASN A 869 58.95 9.06 6.61
C ASN A 869 58.01 9.87 7.53
N VAL A 870 58.45 10.23 8.74
CA VAL A 870 57.66 11.09 9.66
C VAL A 870 57.40 12.45 9.00
N PRO A 871 56.13 12.90 8.84
CA PRO A 871 55.79 14.09 8.05
C PRO A 871 56.55 15.36 8.43
N ALA A 872 56.74 15.60 9.73
CA ALA A 872 57.49 16.75 10.26
C ALA A 872 58.99 16.71 9.89
N ALA A 873 59.58 15.52 9.77
CA ALA A 873 60.99 15.35 9.42
C ALA A 873 61.19 15.47 7.90
N VAL A 874 60.36 14.80 7.09
CA VAL A 874 60.53 14.80 5.62
C VAL A 874 60.17 16.13 4.97
N ASN A 875 59.37 16.98 5.63
CA ASN A 875 58.98 18.31 5.16
C ASN A 875 59.63 19.46 5.95
N PHE A 876 60.63 19.19 6.79
CA PHE A 876 61.27 20.20 7.63
C PHE A 876 61.80 21.38 6.79
N GLY A 877 61.51 22.62 7.19
CA GLY A 877 61.84 23.81 6.41
C GLY A 877 61.00 24.00 5.14
N GLY A 878 59.87 23.31 5.00
CA GLY A 878 58.87 23.53 3.94
C GLY A 878 59.24 22.99 2.56
N THR A 879 60.28 22.16 2.44
CA THR A 879 60.68 21.53 1.17
C THR A 879 60.86 20.01 1.34
N PRO A 880 60.06 19.16 0.65
CA PRO A 880 60.06 17.72 0.88
C PRO A 880 61.37 17.02 0.51
N GLY A 881 61.73 16.00 1.29
CA GLY A 881 62.80 15.06 1.01
C GLY A 881 64.17 15.50 1.53
N VAL A 882 65.24 15.29 0.75
CA VAL A 882 66.62 15.55 1.17
C VAL A 882 66.89 17.02 1.56
N PRO A 883 66.27 18.06 0.94
CA PRO A 883 66.38 19.44 1.40
C PRO A 883 66.03 19.64 2.88
N ALA A 884 65.08 18.88 3.42
CA ALA A 884 64.68 18.95 4.82
C ALA A 884 65.83 18.61 5.79
N ILE A 885 66.69 17.65 5.42
CA ILE A 885 67.90 17.30 6.19
C ILE A 885 68.86 18.49 6.26
N PHE A 886 69.06 19.20 5.14
CA PHE A 886 69.93 20.38 5.11
C PHE A 886 69.31 21.57 5.85
N ALA A 887 67.99 21.72 5.83
CA ALA A 887 67.28 22.72 6.63
C ALA A 887 67.46 22.45 8.14
N PHE A 888 67.24 21.22 8.60
CA PHE A 888 67.44 20.83 10.00
C PHE A 888 68.90 21.05 10.45
N LEU A 889 69.87 20.53 9.69
CA LEU A 889 71.29 20.73 10.00
C LEU A 889 71.69 22.21 10.02
N THR A 890 71.09 23.05 9.18
CA THR A 890 71.33 24.51 9.20
C THR A 890 70.85 25.15 10.50
N VAL A 891 69.67 24.75 11.00
CA VAL A 891 69.15 25.22 12.30
C VAL A 891 70.02 24.69 13.45
N TRP A 892 70.38 23.40 13.42
CA TRP A 892 71.24 22.77 14.43
C TRP A 892 72.61 23.45 14.56
N PHE A 893 73.30 23.68 13.43
CA PHE A 893 74.59 24.40 13.42
C PHE A 893 74.47 25.88 13.75
N ALA A 894 73.31 26.51 13.53
CA ALA A 894 73.07 27.91 13.89
C ALA A 894 72.82 28.09 15.40
N HIS A 895 72.24 27.10 16.07
CA HIS A 895 72.06 27.10 17.52
C HIS A 895 73.35 26.74 18.26
N GLY A 896 73.98 25.63 17.86
CA GLY A 896 75.11 25.03 18.58
C GLY A 896 74.67 24.27 19.84
N VAL A 897 75.61 23.49 20.40
CA VAL A 897 75.33 22.55 21.48
C VAL A 897 75.25 23.22 22.86
N GLY A 898 74.22 22.88 23.63
CA GLY A 898 73.89 23.49 24.91
C GLY A 898 72.40 23.34 25.26
N PRO A 899 71.95 23.83 26.43
CA PRO A 899 70.52 23.86 26.76
C PRO A 899 69.74 24.76 25.81
N CYS A 900 68.46 24.43 25.63
CA CYS A 900 67.43 25.32 25.11
C CYS A 900 66.85 26.23 26.22
#